data_AF-A0A940DCX0-F1
#
_entry.id   AF-A0A940DCX0-F1
#
_cell.length_a   1.000
_cell.length_b   1.000
_cell.length_c   1.000
_cell.angle_alpha   90.00
_cell.angle_beta   90.00
_cell.angle_gamma   90.00
#
_symmetry.space_group_name_H-M   'P 1'
#
loop_
_entity.id
_entity.type
_entity.pdbx_description
1 polymer ?
#
loop_
_entity_poly.entity_id
_entity_poly.type
_entity_poly.pdbx_seq_one_letter_code
_entity_poly.pdbx_strand_id
1 'polypeptide(L)'
;MFSLDIGTRSVVGIIMEVKEGNYYIKDTVIKEHQERAMLDGQIHDVMSVSKIIKEIKEELEKTHGPLRRVCVAAAGRALRTERSKATISIKNKPILQKDDILHLELSAVQAAQVRAAENFVQDSSKHYYCVGYSVLHYYLDDEEIGNLIDQRGDTASVEIIATFLPRVVVESLITALQRAELEMEALTLEPIAAINVLIPPSMRRLNVALVDIGAGTSDIAITDEGTVIAYGMVPVAGDEITEAISDQYLLDFPKAEQAKRELIAKDSITITDILGFETTIPKEEVIQQISPSIEKLAKSICEEILRLNNNKPPKAVMLVGGGSLTPHLPKTIAQQLQLPENRVAIRGTEAIQQLVMENDLPKGPEFVTPIGIAIAAQQSPVQYVTVYVNDQPVRVFEVKSLTIGDCVLTAGLKVSKLYGKPGMASIITVNGQSLTLPGEHGHPPTILLNGTKASFDTPVKNGDKITIIPGIDGRSARVTLNDLFDETFAAKTVTIQGKPYTIHPVIEVNGRKASLDQVLVDKDVVEVRFPKTIEQLLDQLQLTQLKEKIRPFYVQWNGKATFFPKFSGQLLLNDRQVKPSSPFQDGDVIEIVPYQHPTLSEILQTKQLNMKHTIVVLFNGERVTLEQQIVSVIRDGKQLTGEERMYIGDSLQIDILPTKPFIFQDLFRYVEVNRPSTEQRSFTILKNGVECTFYEPIQHGDELELKWKSTKTT
;
A
#
# COMPACT_ATOMS: atom_id res chain seq x y z
N MET A 1 -48.64 -15.03 16.17
CA MET A 1 -47.34 -15.38 15.56
C MET A 1 -47.56 -16.63 14.73
N PHE A 2 -47.01 -16.66 13.51
CA PHE A 2 -47.03 -17.83 12.65
C PHE A 2 -45.60 -18.33 12.48
N SER A 3 -45.34 -19.59 12.81
CA SER A 3 -44.05 -20.23 12.53
C SER A 3 -44.20 -21.45 11.64
N LEU A 4 -43.14 -21.73 10.88
CA LEU A 4 -42.98 -22.96 10.13
C LEU A 4 -41.66 -23.63 10.52
N ASP A 5 -41.75 -24.90 10.86
CA ASP A 5 -40.63 -25.82 10.87
C ASP A 5 -40.62 -26.59 9.54
N ILE A 6 -39.59 -26.40 8.73
CA ILE A 6 -39.47 -27.01 7.39
C ILE A 6 -38.50 -28.18 7.49
N GLY A 7 -38.98 -29.26 8.12
CA GLY A 7 -38.19 -30.47 8.32
C GLY A 7 -38.02 -31.30 7.04
N THR A 8 -37.12 -32.28 7.09
CA THR A 8 -36.81 -33.14 5.93
C THR A 8 -37.97 -34.05 5.52
N ARG A 9 -38.84 -34.41 6.47
CA ARG A 9 -39.98 -35.31 6.25
C ARG A 9 -41.33 -34.60 6.25
N SER A 10 -41.49 -33.58 7.08
CA SER A 10 -42.74 -32.84 7.24
C SER A 10 -42.49 -31.37 7.47
N VAL A 11 -43.48 -30.55 7.09
CA VAL A 11 -43.56 -29.15 7.45
C VAL A 11 -44.62 -29.00 8.55
N VAL A 12 -44.26 -28.33 9.64
CA VAL A 12 -45.15 -28.06 10.79
C VAL A 12 -45.42 -26.57 10.87
N GLY A 13 -46.69 -26.18 10.75
CA GLY A 13 -47.14 -24.80 10.95
C GLY A 13 -47.81 -24.63 12.30
N ILE A 14 -47.41 -23.58 13.04
CA ILE A 14 -47.97 -23.28 14.36
C ILE A 14 -48.47 -21.83 14.41
N ILE A 15 -49.69 -21.65 14.92
CA ILE A 15 -50.22 -20.35 15.32
C ILE A 15 -50.11 -20.22 16.84
N MET A 16 -49.39 -19.21 17.29
CA MET A 16 -49.16 -18.93 18.70
C MET A 16 -49.58 -17.51 19.07
N GLU A 17 -50.20 -17.37 20.24
CA GLU A 17 -50.54 -16.10 20.88
C GLU A 17 -49.74 -15.94 22.18
N VAL A 18 -49.26 -14.73 22.46
CA VAL A 18 -48.55 -14.41 23.71
C VAL A 18 -49.46 -13.54 24.56
N LYS A 19 -49.75 -13.96 25.80
CA LYS A 19 -50.56 -13.22 26.77
C LYS A 19 -49.91 -13.28 28.14
N GLU A 20 -49.66 -12.11 28.74
CA GLU A 20 -49.13 -11.97 30.10
C GLU A 20 -47.83 -12.77 30.35
N GLY A 21 -46.98 -12.92 29.31
CA GLY A 21 -45.73 -13.68 29.40
C GLY A 21 -45.87 -15.20 29.26
N ASN A 22 -47.08 -15.71 29.04
CA ASN A 22 -47.35 -17.10 28.70
C ASN A 22 -47.58 -17.28 27.20
N TYR A 23 -47.21 -18.45 26.70
CA TYR A 23 -47.33 -18.83 25.29
C TYR A 23 -48.53 -19.76 25.09
N TYR A 24 -49.46 -19.38 24.23
CA TYR A 24 -50.67 -20.13 23.94
C TYR A 24 -50.63 -20.61 22.50
N ILE A 25 -50.54 -21.92 22.30
CA ILE A 25 -50.71 -22.50 20.96
C ILE A 25 -52.21 -22.45 20.63
N LYS A 26 -52.56 -21.89 19.48
CA LYS A 26 -53.95 -21.77 19.01
C LYS A 26 -54.30 -22.81 17.96
N ASP A 27 -53.33 -23.20 17.14
CA ASP A 27 -53.55 -24.15 16.06
C ASP A 27 -52.22 -24.72 15.57
N THR A 28 -52.26 -25.94 15.06
CA THR A 28 -51.10 -26.67 14.51
C THR A 28 -51.53 -27.48 13.31
N VAL A 29 -50.81 -27.34 12.20
CA VAL A 29 -51.02 -28.13 10.98
C VAL A 29 -49.70 -28.81 10.60
N ILE A 30 -49.77 -30.11 10.31
CA ILE A 30 -48.62 -30.90 9.87
C ILE A 30 -48.92 -31.47 8.49
N LYS A 31 -47.99 -31.31 7.56
CA LYS A 31 -48.06 -31.94 6.24
C LYS A 31 -46.73 -32.63 5.93
N GLU A 32 -46.79 -33.88 5.52
CA GLU A 32 -45.61 -34.65 5.11
C GLU A 32 -45.26 -34.38 3.64
N HIS A 33 -43.96 -34.40 3.31
CA HIS A 33 -43.52 -34.34 1.92
C HIS A 33 -43.94 -35.62 1.19
N GLN A 34 -44.47 -35.48 -0.04
CA GLN A 34 -44.82 -36.63 -0.89
C GLN A 34 -43.58 -37.28 -1.53
N GLU A 35 -42.54 -36.49 -1.74
CA GLU A 35 -41.26 -36.89 -2.34
C GLU A 35 -40.10 -36.34 -1.49
N ARG A 36 -38.87 -36.81 -1.72
CA ARG A 36 -37.66 -36.36 -0.99
C ARG A 36 -37.23 -34.96 -1.47
N ALA A 37 -38.04 -33.94 -1.15
CA ALA A 37 -37.83 -32.54 -1.55
C ALA A 37 -36.76 -31.82 -0.69
N MET A 38 -36.43 -32.41 0.45
CA MET A 38 -35.42 -31.95 1.41
C MET A 38 -34.34 -33.03 1.57
N LEU A 39 -33.07 -32.63 1.60
CA LEU A 39 -31.95 -33.53 1.85
C LEU A 39 -30.95 -32.85 2.79
N ASP A 40 -30.58 -33.55 3.88
CA ASP A 40 -29.64 -33.06 4.91
C ASP A 40 -29.95 -31.63 5.43
N GLY A 41 -31.23 -31.32 5.60
CA GLY A 41 -31.70 -30.01 6.06
C GLY A 41 -31.72 -28.90 4.98
N GLN A 42 -31.45 -29.24 3.71
CA GLN A 42 -31.48 -28.28 2.60
C GLN A 42 -32.66 -28.55 1.66
N ILE A 43 -33.24 -27.48 1.13
CA ILE A 43 -34.27 -27.57 0.09
C ILE A 43 -33.60 -27.92 -1.24
N HIS A 44 -33.89 -29.11 -1.75
CA HIS A 44 -33.48 -29.56 -3.07
C HIS A 44 -34.54 -29.23 -4.13
N ASP A 45 -35.83 -29.29 -3.75
CA ASP A 45 -36.94 -28.92 -4.61
C ASP A 45 -37.80 -27.82 -3.97
N VAL A 46 -37.53 -26.58 -4.38
CA VAL A 46 -38.25 -25.38 -3.94
C VAL A 46 -39.72 -25.43 -4.33
N MET A 47 -40.08 -26.04 -5.46
CA MET A 47 -41.46 -26.12 -5.92
C MET A 47 -42.30 -26.97 -4.98
N SER A 48 -41.80 -28.18 -4.69
CA SER A 48 -42.47 -29.14 -3.81
C SER A 48 -42.64 -28.60 -2.39
N VAL A 49 -41.59 -27.99 -1.82
CA VAL A 49 -41.65 -27.37 -0.49
C VAL A 49 -42.62 -26.18 -0.48
N SER A 50 -42.59 -25.30 -1.50
CA SER A 50 -43.49 -24.14 -1.57
C SER A 50 -44.97 -24.52 -1.64
N LYS A 51 -45.29 -25.65 -2.30
CA LYS A 51 -46.65 -26.18 -2.40
C LYS A 51 -47.17 -26.57 -1.01
N ILE A 52 -46.38 -27.31 -0.24
CA ILE A 52 -46.75 -27.76 1.12
C ILE A 52 -46.91 -26.57 2.05
N ILE A 53 -45.99 -25.60 1.99
CA ILE A 53 -46.10 -24.36 2.79
C ILE A 53 -47.40 -23.62 2.45
N LYS A 54 -47.75 -23.54 1.16
CA LYS A 54 -48.99 -22.90 0.70
C LYS A 54 -50.22 -23.65 1.20
N GLU A 55 -50.23 -24.98 1.17
CA GLU A 55 -51.33 -25.79 1.71
C GLU A 55 -51.51 -25.57 3.23
N ILE A 56 -50.42 -25.54 4.01
CA ILE A 56 -50.46 -25.24 5.45
C ILE A 56 -51.00 -23.84 5.70
N LYS A 57 -50.51 -22.85 4.96
CA LYS A 57 -50.96 -21.46 5.04
C LYS A 57 -52.47 -21.37 4.77
N GLU A 58 -52.93 -21.90 3.64
CA GLU A 58 -54.34 -21.88 3.24
C GLU A 58 -55.25 -22.58 4.26
N GLU A 59 -54.75 -23.64 4.91
CA GLU A 59 -55.48 -24.33 5.98
C GLU A 59 -55.62 -23.47 7.24
N LEU A 60 -54.53 -22.86 7.70
CA LEU A 60 -54.53 -21.98 8.87
C LEU A 60 -55.30 -20.66 8.62
N GLU A 61 -55.23 -20.11 7.40
CA GLU A 61 -55.93 -18.86 7.04
C GLU A 61 -57.46 -19.00 7.11
N LYS A 62 -58.00 -20.21 6.95
CA LYS A 62 -59.46 -20.47 7.11
C LYS A 62 -59.96 -20.11 8.50
N THR A 63 -59.12 -20.31 9.53
CA THR A 63 -59.49 -20.09 10.93
C THR A 63 -58.98 -18.74 11.45
N HIS A 64 -57.77 -18.33 11.05
CA HIS A 64 -57.06 -17.19 11.67
C HIS A 64 -57.00 -15.93 10.79
N GLY A 65 -57.56 -15.97 9.57
CA GLY A 65 -57.47 -14.88 8.61
C GLY A 65 -56.11 -14.83 7.90
N PRO A 66 -55.83 -13.79 7.09
CA PRO A 66 -54.68 -13.77 6.19
C PRO A 66 -53.34 -13.75 6.92
N LEU A 67 -52.46 -14.67 6.53
CA LEU A 67 -51.09 -14.82 7.05
C LEU A 67 -50.10 -14.28 6.02
N ARG A 68 -49.37 -13.23 6.40
CA ARG A 68 -48.39 -12.56 5.53
C ARG A 68 -46.94 -12.79 5.93
N ARG A 69 -46.71 -13.00 7.23
CA ARG A 69 -45.39 -13.05 7.85
C ARG A 69 -45.23 -14.36 8.58
N VAL A 70 -44.02 -14.92 8.51
CA VAL A 70 -43.72 -16.21 9.12
C VAL A 70 -42.31 -16.25 9.69
N CYS A 71 -42.19 -16.91 10.84
CA CYS A 71 -40.92 -17.21 11.49
C CYS A 71 -40.49 -18.62 11.12
N VAL A 72 -39.25 -18.80 10.68
CA VAL A 72 -38.75 -20.12 10.26
C VAL A 72 -37.43 -20.43 10.91
N ALA A 73 -37.08 -21.71 10.98
CA ALA A 73 -35.72 -22.14 11.21
C ALA A 73 -35.12 -22.79 9.98
N ALA A 74 -33.80 -22.77 9.93
CA ALA A 74 -33.02 -23.60 9.02
C ALA A 74 -32.35 -24.73 9.81
N ALA A 75 -32.50 -25.96 9.32
CA ALA A 75 -31.55 -27.05 9.53
C ALA A 75 -30.31 -26.84 8.65
N GLY A 76 -29.17 -27.48 8.91
CA GLY A 76 -28.10 -27.38 7.92
C GLY A 76 -26.78 -28.09 8.16
N ARG A 77 -26.47 -29.06 7.28
CA ARG A 77 -25.23 -29.87 7.21
C ARG A 77 -23.93 -29.04 7.20
N ALA A 78 -24.04 -27.77 6.84
CA ALA A 78 -22.94 -26.85 6.62
C ALA A 78 -22.91 -25.71 7.65
N LEU A 79 -23.55 -25.91 8.81
CA LEU A 79 -23.46 -24.99 9.92
C LEU A 79 -22.01 -24.85 10.35
N ARG A 80 -21.53 -23.61 10.36
CA ARG A 80 -20.20 -23.26 10.86
C ARG A 80 -20.35 -22.29 12.01
N THR A 81 -19.61 -22.51 13.08
CA THR A 81 -19.52 -21.56 14.19
C THR A 81 -18.15 -20.90 14.19
N GLU A 82 -18.12 -19.62 14.56
CA GLU A 82 -16.90 -18.85 14.71
C GLU A 82 -17.01 -18.02 15.99
N ARG A 83 -16.03 -18.13 16.89
CA ARG A 83 -15.96 -17.30 18.08
C ARG A 83 -15.35 -15.95 17.75
N SER A 84 -15.78 -14.90 18.45
CA SER A 84 -15.27 -13.56 18.22
C SER A 84 -15.36 -12.67 19.43
N LYS A 85 -14.35 -11.80 19.60
CA LYS A 85 -14.33 -10.76 20.62
C LYS A 85 -14.29 -9.39 19.95
N ALA A 86 -15.10 -8.47 20.43
CA ALA A 86 -15.00 -7.04 20.12
C ALA A 86 -14.81 -6.24 21.40
N THR A 87 -14.07 -5.14 21.28
CA THR A 87 -13.72 -4.27 22.41
C THR A 87 -13.89 -2.81 21.99
N ILE A 88 -14.49 -2.01 22.87
CA ILE A 88 -14.64 -0.57 22.72
C ILE A 88 -14.06 0.15 23.94
N SER A 89 -13.50 1.33 23.71
CA SER A 89 -13.18 2.24 24.82
C SER A 89 -14.45 2.97 25.26
N ILE A 90 -14.71 2.92 26.56
CA ILE A 90 -15.80 3.62 27.26
C ILE A 90 -15.27 4.71 28.22
N LYS A 91 -13.96 4.94 28.20
CA LYS A 91 -13.30 6.01 28.95
C LYS A 91 -13.92 7.36 28.62
N ASN A 92 -14.41 8.06 29.65
CA ASN A 92 -15.09 9.36 29.54
C ASN A 92 -16.33 9.37 28.62
N LYS A 93 -16.91 8.21 28.31
CA LYS A 93 -18.16 8.11 27.54
C LYS A 93 -19.39 8.09 28.47
N PRO A 94 -20.58 8.39 27.94
CA PRO A 94 -21.83 8.12 28.65
C PRO A 94 -21.93 6.65 29.05
N ILE A 95 -22.74 6.39 30.07
CA ILE A 95 -23.07 5.04 30.52
C ILE A 95 -23.65 4.22 29.37
N LEU A 96 -23.18 2.99 29.22
CA LEU A 96 -23.65 2.05 28.19
C LEU A 96 -25.14 1.76 28.34
N GLN A 97 -25.88 2.04 27.28
CA GLN A 97 -27.28 1.67 27.13
C GLN A 97 -27.40 0.33 26.38
N LYS A 98 -28.60 -0.25 26.37
CA LYS A 98 -28.88 -1.52 25.67
C LYS A 98 -28.43 -1.52 24.21
N ASP A 99 -28.66 -0.42 23.50
CA ASP A 99 -28.27 -0.28 22.09
C ASP A 99 -26.74 -0.26 21.90
N ASP A 100 -25.99 0.27 22.86
CA ASP A 100 -24.52 0.32 22.79
C ASP A 100 -23.92 -1.08 22.95
N ILE A 101 -24.54 -1.91 23.79
CA ILE A 101 -24.16 -3.31 24.00
C ILE A 101 -24.50 -4.13 22.76
N LEU A 102 -25.70 -3.98 22.21
CA LEU A 102 -26.09 -4.64 20.96
C LEU A 102 -25.12 -4.27 19.82
N HIS A 103 -24.70 -3.00 19.73
CA HIS A 103 -23.69 -2.59 18.76
C HIS A 103 -22.34 -3.27 18.99
N LEU A 104 -21.91 -3.40 20.24
CA LEU A 104 -20.68 -4.12 20.60
C LEU A 104 -20.77 -5.61 20.22
N GLU A 105 -21.90 -6.27 20.50
CA GLU A 105 -22.18 -7.64 20.07
C GLU A 105 -22.09 -7.79 18.55
N LEU A 106 -22.74 -6.91 17.80
CA LEU A 106 -22.76 -6.98 16.35
C LEU A 106 -21.41 -6.62 15.72
N SER A 107 -20.60 -5.79 16.38
CA SER A 107 -19.19 -5.59 16.01
C SER A 107 -18.39 -6.90 16.10
N ALA A 108 -18.66 -7.71 17.14
CA ALA A 108 -18.06 -9.04 17.25
C ALA A 108 -18.58 -9.99 16.17
N VAL A 109 -19.87 -9.91 15.79
CA VAL A 109 -20.46 -10.69 14.68
C VAL A 109 -19.80 -10.34 13.35
N GLN A 110 -19.60 -9.06 13.06
CA GLN A 110 -18.90 -8.61 11.85
C GLN A 110 -17.47 -9.15 11.79
N ALA A 111 -16.73 -9.08 12.90
CA ALA A 111 -15.39 -9.67 12.99
C ALA A 111 -15.42 -11.21 12.78
N ALA A 112 -16.43 -11.89 13.31
CA ALA A 112 -16.64 -13.32 13.08
C ALA A 112 -16.91 -13.59 11.58
N GLN A 113 -17.69 -12.75 10.91
CA GLN A 113 -18.03 -12.90 9.49
C GLN A 113 -16.81 -12.73 8.59
N VAL A 114 -15.90 -11.80 8.92
CA VAL A 114 -14.62 -11.66 8.21
C VAL A 114 -13.77 -12.91 8.38
N ARG A 115 -13.59 -13.41 9.61
CA ARG A 115 -12.82 -14.64 9.86
C ARG A 115 -13.45 -15.86 9.20
N ALA A 116 -14.77 -15.98 9.22
CA ALA A 116 -15.51 -17.01 8.51
C ALA A 116 -15.21 -16.98 7.00
N ALA A 117 -15.22 -15.79 6.39
CA ALA A 117 -14.92 -15.65 4.96
C ALA A 117 -13.47 -16.04 4.60
N GLU A 118 -12.51 -15.87 5.52
CA GLU A 118 -11.10 -16.26 5.34
C GLU A 118 -10.85 -17.75 5.63
N ASN A 119 -11.51 -18.32 6.64
CA ASN A 119 -11.30 -19.69 7.09
C ASN A 119 -12.06 -20.71 6.23
N PHE A 120 -13.19 -20.33 5.62
CA PHE A 120 -14.02 -21.24 4.83
C PHE A 120 -13.64 -21.30 3.33
N VAL A 121 -12.47 -20.78 2.96
CA VAL A 121 -11.94 -20.61 1.58
C VAL A 121 -11.81 -21.92 0.79
N GLN A 122 -11.74 -23.09 1.42
CA GLN A 122 -11.71 -24.36 0.69
C GLN A 122 -13.00 -24.67 -0.09
N ASP A 123 -14.08 -23.93 0.14
CA ASP A 123 -15.37 -24.08 -0.55
C ASP A 123 -15.66 -22.80 -1.39
N SER A 124 -14.76 -22.51 -2.35
CA SER A 124 -14.63 -21.28 -3.15
C SER A 124 -15.90 -20.74 -3.88
N SER A 125 -17.06 -21.38 -3.70
CA SER A 125 -18.36 -20.93 -4.25
C SER A 125 -19.38 -20.51 -3.19
N LYS A 126 -19.15 -20.77 -1.90
CA LYS A 126 -20.18 -20.58 -0.85
C LYS A 126 -19.93 -19.33 -0.04
N HIS A 127 -20.65 -18.26 -0.37
CA HIS A 127 -20.83 -17.14 0.54
C HIS A 127 -21.66 -17.64 1.74
N TYR A 128 -21.28 -17.32 2.96
CA TYR A 128 -22.02 -17.70 4.17
C TYR A 128 -22.77 -16.49 4.74
N TYR A 129 -23.98 -16.72 5.25
CA TYR A 129 -24.73 -15.75 6.04
C TYR A 129 -24.62 -16.10 7.52
N CYS A 130 -24.40 -15.10 8.37
CA CYS A 130 -24.66 -15.28 9.79
C CYS A 130 -26.18 -15.44 9.97
N VAL A 131 -26.61 -16.43 10.74
CA VAL A 131 -28.04 -16.72 10.96
C VAL A 131 -28.42 -16.67 12.42
N GLY A 132 -27.43 -16.44 13.30
CA GLY A 132 -27.63 -16.27 14.73
C GLY A 132 -26.29 -16.13 15.42
N TYR A 133 -26.31 -15.56 16.61
CA TYR A 133 -25.17 -15.53 17.51
C TYR A 133 -25.64 -15.64 18.96
N SER A 134 -24.75 -16.11 19.83
CA SER A 134 -24.96 -16.15 21.28
C SER A 134 -23.80 -15.44 21.96
N VAL A 135 -24.10 -14.64 22.97
CA VAL A 135 -23.07 -14.02 23.81
C VAL A 135 -22.49 -15.07 24.74
N LEU A 136 -21.16 -15.21 24.73
CA LEU A 136 -20.44 -16.07 25.65
C LEU A 136 -20.22 -15.32 26.97
N HIS A 137 -19.50 -14.19 26.91
CA HIS A 137 -19.11 -13.40 28.08
C HIS A 137 -19.09 -11.92 27.75
N TYR A 138 -19.40 -11.08 28.73
CA TYR A 138 -19.05 -9.66 28.69
C TYR A 138 -17.84 -9.39 29.59
N TYR A 139 -17.05 -8.39 29.24
CA TYR A 139 -15.91 -7.96 30.02
C TYR A 139 -15.93 -6.45 30.25
N LEU A 140 -15.64 -6.02 31.46
CA LEU A 140 -15.39 -4.62 31.82
C LEU A 140 -13.96 -4.53 32.33
N ASP A 141 -13.10 -3.78 31.64
CA ASP A 141 -11.67 -3.69 31.98
C ASP A 141 -10.98 -5.08 32.10
N ASP A 142 -11.29 -5.94 31.14
CA ASP A 142 -10.85 -7.35 31.04
C ASP A 142 -11.36 -8.30 32.13
N GLU A 143 -12.17 -7.83 33.08
CA GLU A 143 -12.85 -8.66 34.08
C GLU A 143 -14.24 -9.11 33.59
N GLU A 144 -14.57 -10.39 33.75
CA GLU A 144 -15.86 -10.94 33.31
C GLU A 144 -17.02 -10.36 34.14
N ILE A 145 -18.09 -9.93 33.46
CA ILE A 145 -19.30 -9.41 34.08
C ILE A 145 -20.55 -9.96 33.40
N GLY A 146 -21.63 -10.13 34.15
CA GLY A 146 -22.89 -10.65 33.60
C GLY A 146 -23.66 -9.65 32.72
N ASN A 147 -23.44 -8.35 32.89
CA ASN A 147 -24.13 -7.30 32.14
C ASN A 147 -23.32 -6.00 32.14
N LEU A 148 -23.25 -5.34 30.98
CA LEU A 148 -22.59 -4.04 30.78
C LEU A 148 -23.50 -2.82 31.01
N ILE A 149 -24.81 -3.01 31.12
CA ILE A 149 -25.76 -1.91 31.36
C ILE A 149 -25.40 -1.23 32.68
N ASP A 150 -25.38 0.10 32.66
CA ASP A 150 -25.09 0.94 33.83
C ASP A 150 -23.67 0.81 34.41
N GLN A 151 -22.76 0.12 33.71
CA GLN A 151 -21.37 -0.03 34.11
C GLN A 151 -20.49 1.14 33.65
N ARG A 152 -19.39 1.38 34.37
CA ARG A 152 -18.36 2.38 34.05
C ARG A 152 -16.97 1.76 34.17
N GLY A 153 -16.12 2.05 33.19
CA GLY A 153 -14.74 1.57 33.13
C GLY A 153 -13.97 2.30 32.04
N ASP A 154 -12.81 1.78 31.67
CA ASP A 154 -12.02 2.29 30.55
C ASP A 154 -12.38 1.56 29.24
N THR A 155 -12.69 0.26 29.32
CA THR A 155 -12.98 -0.64 28.20
C THR A 155 -14.15 -1.57 28.49
N ALA A 156 -14.96 -1.82 27.45
CA ALA A 156 -16.00 -2.83 27.47
C ALA A 156 -15.77 -3.79 26.30
N SER A 157 -15.87 -5.09 26.54
CA SER A 157 -15.74 -6.12 25.52
C SER A 157 -16.88 -7.13 25.58
N VAL A 158 -17.13 -7.78 24.45
CA VAL A 158 -18.02 -8.93 24.38
C VAL A 158 -17.33 -10.04 23.61
N GLU A 159 -17.46 -11.26 24.10
CA GLU A 159 -17.14 -12.47 23.36
C GLU A 159 -18.44 -13.16 22.96
N ILE A 160 -18.52 -13.56 21.70
CA ILE A 160 -19.69 -14.23 21.13
C ILE A 160 -19.27 -15.52 20.40
N ILE A 161 -20.26 -16.37 20.16
CA ILE A 161 -20.21 -17.41 19.13
C ILE A 161 -21.24 -17.06 18.06
N ALA A 162 -20.76 -16.82 16.84
CA ALA A 162 -21.61 -16.55 15.69
C ALA A 162 -21.75 -17.82 14.84
N THR A 163 -22.94 -18.03 14.30
CA THR A 163 -23.27 -19.21 13.50
C THR A 163 -23.61 -18.82 12.07
N PHE A 164 -23.09 -19.59 11.12
CA PHE A 164 -23.11 -19.30 9.70
C PHE A 164 -23.71 -20.46 8.90
N LEU A 165 -24.55 -20.13 7.93
CA LEU A 165 -25.10 -21.07 6.95
C LEU A 165 -24.74 -20.65 5.52
N PRO A 166 -24.57 -21.59 4.58
CA PRO A 166 -24.35 -21.25 3.18
C PRO A 166 -25.51 -20.44 2.60
N ARG A 167 -25.18 -19.44 1.78
CA ARG A 167 -26.14 -18.56 1.09
C ARG A 167 -27.24 -19.32 0.37
N VAL A 168 -26.89 -20.40 -0.31
CA VAL A 168 -27.84 -21.24 -1.05
C VAL A 168 -28.97 -21.79 -0.16
N VAL A 169 -28.67 -22.16 1.08
CA VAL A 169 -29.67 -22.72 2.02
C VAL A 169 -30.70 -21.64 2.37
N VAL A 170 -30.22 -20.46 2.73
CA VAL A 170 -31.08 -19.32 3.11
C VAL A 170 -31.87 -18.81 1.90
N GLU A 171 -31.25 -18.73 0.71
CA GLU A 171 -31.95 -18.29 -0.50
C GLU A 171 -33.04 -19.27 -0.95
N SER A 172 -32.81 -20.58 -0.86
CA SER A 172 -33.84 -21.58 -1.15
C SER A 172 -35.03 -21.46 -0.20
N LEU A 173 -34.78 -21.23 1.11
CA LEU A 173 -35.84 -21.00 2.09
C LEU A 173 -36.66 -19.76 1.77
N ILE A 174 -36.00 -18.63 1.52
CA ILE A 174 -36.68 -17.38 1.14
C ILE A 174 -37.50 -17.57 -0.13
N THR A 175 -36.96 -18.26 -1.14
CA THR A 175 -37.65 -18.51 -2.40
C THR A 175 -38.89 -19.38 -2.19
N ALA A 176 -38.81 -20.43 -1.35
CA ALA A 176 -39.95 -21.28 -1.03
C ALA A 176 -41.06 -20.48 -0.33
N LEU A 177 -40.71 -19.61 0.62
CA LEU A 177 -41.65 -18.73 1.32
C LEU A 177 -42.32 -17.71 0.39
N GLN A 178 -41.54 -17.03 -0.44
CA GLN A 178 -42.06 -16.03 -1.40
C GLN A 178 -43.06 -16.65 -2.38
N ARG A 179 -42.81 -17.88 -2.83
CA ARG A 179 -43.72 -18.64 -3.70
C ARG A 179 -45.02 -19.04 -2.99
N ALA A 180 -44.99 -19.19 -1.67
CA ALA A 180 -46.18 -19.37 -0.83
C ALA A 180 -46.82 -18.04 -0.39
N GLU A 181 -46.35 -16.91 -0.94
CA GLU A 181 -46.83 -15.57 -0.64
C GLU A 181 -46.67 -15.23 0.86
N LEU A 182 -45.51 -15.59 1.43
CA LEU A 182 -45.10 -15.29 2.80
C LEU A 182 -43.81 -14.48 2.82
N GLU A 183 -43.75 -13.49 3.70
CA GLU A 183 -42.55 -12.74 4.06
C GLU A 183 -41.89 -13.40 5.27
N MET A 184 -40.58 -13.62 5.19
CA MET A 184 -39.80 -14.11 6.33
C MET A 184 -39.67 -12.97 7.37
N GLU A 185 -40.26 -13.17 8.54
CA GLU A 185 -40.20 -12.21 9.66
C GLU A 185 -38.98 -12.43 10.53
N ALA A 186 -38.64 -13.70 10.78
CA ALA A 186 -37.45 -14.09 11.52
C ALA A 186 -36.90 -15.41 10.98
N LEU A 187 -35.57 -15.53 11.01
CA LEU A 187 -34.85 -16.77 10.76
C LEU A 187 -34.06 -17.13 12.02
N THR A 188 -34.19 -18.37 12.46
CA THR A 188 -33.36 -18.94 13.52
C THR A 188 -32.78 -20.28 13.08
N LEU A 189 -32.09 -20.96 13.98
CA LEU A 189 -31.62 -22.33 13.80
C LEU A 189 -32.44 -23.25 14.70
N GLU A 190 -32.76 -24.43 14.21
CA GLU A 190 -33.44 -25.48 15.00
C GLU A 190 -32.78 -25.73 16.37
N PRO A 191 -31.44 -25.92 16.47
CA PRO A 191 -30.80 -26.11 17.76
C PRO A 191 -30.83 -24.85 18.66
N ILE A 192 -30.96 -23.65 18.09
CA ILE A 192 -31.13 -22.39 18.86
C ILE A 192 -32.57 -22.31 19.39
N ALA A 193 -33.55 -22.61 18.55
CA ALA A 193 -34.95 -22.64 18.91
C ALA A 193 -35.21 -23.63 20.06
N ALA A 194 -34.75 -24.88 19.92
CA ALA A 194 -34.95 -25.93 20.91
C ALA A 194 -34.25 -25.64 22.24
N ILE A 195 -33.00 -25.14 22.21
CA ILE A 195 -32.27 -24.87 23.45
C ILE A 195 -32.83 -23.68 24.25
N ASN A 196 -33.39 -22.68 23.57
CA ASN A 196 -33.99 -21.52 24.23
C ASN A 196 -35.26 -21.86 25.02
N VAL A 197 -35.99 -22.90 24.60
CA VAL A 197 -37.22 -23.33 25.30
C VAL A 197 -36.98 -24.40 26.37
N LEU A 198 -35.94 -25.23 26.21
CA LEU A 198 -35.67 -26.32 27.14
C LEU A 198 -34.57 -26.05 28.18
N ILE A 199 -33.56 -25.25 27.84
CA ILE A 199 -32.41 -25.01 28.70
C ILE A 199 -32.32 -23.50 29.04
N PRO A 200 -33.01 -23.06 30.11
CA PRO A 200 -33.00 -21.67 30.52
C PRO A 200 -31.57 -21.23 30.92
N PRO A 201 -31.25 -19.92 30.88
CA PRO A 201 -29.91 -19.40 31.20
C PRO A 201 -29.34 -19.91 32.52
N SER A 202 -30.18 -20.08 33.55
CA SER A 202 -29.79 -20.61 34.86
C SER A 202 -29.23 -22.04 34.82
N MET A 203 -29.60 -22.85 33.81
CA MET A 203 -29.11 -24.20 33.60
C MET A 203 -27.88 -24.27 32.69
N ARG A 204 -27.60 -23.23 31.89
CA ARG A 204 -26.49 -23.22 30.91
C ARG A 204 -25.10 -23.29 31.53
N ARG A 205 -24.98 -23.09 32.85
CA ARG A 205 -23.75 -23.37 33.64
C ARG A 205 -23.39 -24.86 33.71
N LEU A 206 -24.30 -25.74 33.31
CA LEU A 206 -24.07 -27.17 33.25
C LEU A 206 -23.66 -27.55 31.84
N ASN A 207 -22.62 -28.38 31.75
CA ASN A 207 -22.20 -28.99 30.49
C ASN A 207 -23.26 -29.99 30.00
N VAL A 208 -24.22 -29.55 29.18
CA VAL A 208 -25.36 -30.36 28.71
C VAL A 208 -25.41 -30.30 27.20
N ALA A 209 -25.60 -31.45 26.55
CA ALA A 209 -25.86 -31.52 25.12
C ALA A 209 -27.37 -31.65 24.89
N LEU A 210 -27.94 -30.76 24.08
CA LEU A 210 -29.27 -30.91 23.51
C LEU A 210 -29.12 -31.47 22.09
N VAL A 211 -29.85 -32.55 21.79
CA VAL A 211 -29.83 -33.21 20.49
C VAL A 211 -31.27 -33.30 19.97
N ASP A 212 -31.56 -32.57 18.90
CA ASP A 212 -32.81 -32.66 18.17
C ASP A 212 -32.68 -33.68 17.05
N ILE A 213 -33.30 -34.83 17.20
CA ILE A 213 -33.22 -35.94 16.25
C ILE A 213 -34.48 -35.91 15.39
N GLY A 214 -34.36 -35.30 14.22
CA GLY A 214 -35.41 -35.24 13.22
C GLY A 214 -35.52 -36.52 12.38
N ALA A 215 -36.04 -36.37 11.17
CA ALA A 215 -36.11 -37.45 10.20
C ALA A 215 -34.76 -37.64 9.49
N GLY A 216 -34.22 -36.60 8.85
CA GLY A 216 -32.96 -36.69 8.09
C GLY A 216 -31.71 -36.20 8.84
N THR A 217 -31.87 -35.35 9.86
CA THR A 217 -30.76 -34.67 10.55
C THR A 217 -30.90 -34.76 12.06
N SER A 218 -29.75 -34.78 12.74
CA SER A 218 -29.66 -34.66 14.20
C SER A 218 -28.89 -33.39 14.56
N ASP A 219 -29.58 -32.37 15.05
CA ASP A 219 -29.02 -31.06 15.36
C ASP A 219 -28.60 -30.96 16.83
N ILE A 220 -27.41 -30.42 17.09
CA ILE A 220 -26.74 -30.48 18.39
C ILE A 220 -26.41 -29.07 18.88
N ALA A 221 -26.74 -28.79 20.14
CA ALA A 221 -26.29 -27.61 20.86
C ALA A 221 -25.68 -28.02 22.21
N ILE A 222 -24.58 -27.39 22.59
CA ILE A 222 -23.88 -27.69 23.84
C ILE A 222 -23.81 -26.43 24.69
N THR A 223 -24.28 -26.52 25.93
CA THR A 223 -24.08 -25.46 26.93
C THR A 223 -22.91 -25.80 27.83
N ASP A 224 -22.18 -24.78 28.27
CA ASP A 224 -21.29 -24.84 29.44
C ASP A 224 -21.06 -23.40 29.94
N GLU A 225 -20.58 -23.24 31.16
CA GLU A 225 -20.11 -21.94 31.67
C GLU A 225 -21.12 -20.78 31.60
N GLY A 226 -22.43 -21.09 31.54
CA GLY A 226 -23.51 -20.10 31.58
C GLY A 226 -24.05 -19.72 30.20
N THR A 227 -23.49 -20.29 29.12
CA THR A 227 -23.85 -19.95 27.74
C THR A 227 -23.89 -21.19 26.84
N VAL A 228 -24.23 -21.00 25.56
CA VAL A 228 -24.12 -22.03 24.52
C VAL A 228 -22.73 -21.92 23.90
N ILE A 229 -21.92 -22.98 24.03
CA ILE A 229 -20.51 -22.97 23.64
C ILE A 229 -20.24 -23.55 22.24
N ALA A 230 -21.22 -24.29 21.69
CA ALA A 230 -21.12 -24.94 20.39
C ALA A 230 -22.49 -25.28 19.79
N TYR A 231 -22.55 -25.24 18.46
CA TYR A 231 -23.63 -25.77 17.64
C TYR A 231 -23.02 -26.68 16.57
N GLY A 232 -23.71 -27.75 16.20
CA GLY A 232 -23.32 -28.63 15.09
C GLY A 232 -24.46 -29.56 14.72
N MET A 233 -24.20 -30.50 13.81
CA MET A 233 -25.21 -31.47 13.40
C MET A 233 -24.61 -32.71 12.74
N VAL A 234 -25.43 -33.76 12.66
CA VAL A 234 -25.12 -35.02 11.99
C VAL A 234 -26.14 -35.27 10.88
N PRO A 235 -25.72 -35.62 9.65
CA PRO A 235 -26.62 -35.94 8.54
C PRO A 235 -27.14 -37.39 8.61
N VAL A 236 -27.53 -37.83 9.81
CA VAL A 236 -28.11 -39.15 10.10
C VAL A 236 -29.11 -38.95 11.23
N ALA A 237 -30.33 -39.48 11.07
CA ALA A 237 -31.39 -39.40 12.08
C ALA A 237 -32.42 -40.53 11.89
N GLY A 238 -33.72 -40.25 12.09
CA GLY A 238 -34.78 -41.26 12.07
C GLY A 238 -34.99 -42.00 10.73
N ASP A 239 -34.61 -41.41 9.59
CA ASP A 239 -34.73 -42.01 8.25
C ASP A 239 -33.81 -43.23 8.12
N GLU A 240 -32.63 -43.22 8.75
CA GLU A 240 -31.71 -44.37 8.76
C GLU A 240 -32.36 -45.60 9.42
N ILE A 241 -33.20 -45.37 10.43
CA ILE A 241 -33.95 -46.43 11.10
C ILE A 241 -35.08 -46.94 10.20
N THR A 242 -35.76 -46.03 9.50
CA THR A 242 -36.81 -46.38 8.55
C THR A 242 -36.27 -47.17 7.36
N GLU A 243 -35.13 -46.75 6.82
CA GLU A 243 -34.42 -47.48 5.74
C GLU A 243 -34.00 -48.87 6.22
N ALA A 244 -33.50 -49.01 7.46
CA ALA A 244 -33.17 -50.33 8.02
C ALA A 244 -34.38 -51.27 8.13
N ILE A 245 -35.54 -50.76 8.55
CA ILE A 245 -36.79 -51.53 8.60
C ILE A 245 -37.26 -51.89 7.18
N SER A 246 -37.18 -50.93 6.25
CA SER A 246 -37.54 -51.08 4.84
C SER A 246 -36.73 -52.20 4.18
N ASP A 247 -35.41 -52.18 4.33
CA ASP A 247 -34.49 -53.15 3.75
C ASP A 247 -34.65 -54.54 4.37
N GLN A 248 -34.75 -54.61 5.70
CA GLN A 248 -34.84 -55.89 6.42
C GLN A 248 -36.13 -56.63 6.11
N TYR A 249 -37.25 -55.91 6.00
CA TYR A 249 -38.57 -56.50 5.87
C TYR A 249 -39.22 -56.29 4.50
N LEU A 250 -38.45 -55.77 3.53
CA LEU A 250 -38.90 -55.48 2.17
C LEU A 250 -40.19 -54.66 2.15
N LEU A 251 -40.24 -53.59 2.96
CA LEU A 251 -41.36 -52.67 3.04
C LEU A 251 -41.09 -51.44 2.17
N ASP A 252 -42.14 -50.86 1.57
CA ASP A 252 -42.03 -49.49 1.08
C ASP A 252 -41.73 -48.53 2.24
N PHE A 253 -41.11 -47.39 1.93
CA PHE A 253 -40.69 -46.44 2.96
C PHE A 253 -41.85 -45.94 3.85
N PRO A 254 -43.05 -45.58 3.32
CA PRO A 254 -44.18 -45.18 4.15
C PRO A 254 -44.63 -46.26 5.14
N LYS A 255 -44.71 -47.53 4.73
CA LYS A 255 -45.04 -48.64 5.63
C LYS A 255 -43.93 -48.91 6.64
N ALA A 256 -42.66 -48.79 6.24
CA ALA A 256 -41.54 -48.90 7.17
C ALA A 256 -41.59 -47.80 8.25
N GLU A 257 -41.94 -46.58 7.87
CA GLU A 257 -42.12 -45.47 8.82
C GLU A 257 -43.29 -45.74 9.77
N GLN A 258 -44.41 -46.23 9.24
CA GLN A 258 -45.55 -46.64 10.07
C GLN A 258 -45.12 -47.73 11.06
N ALA A 259 -44.46 -48.79 10.58
CA ALA A 259 -43.93 -49.87 11.42
C ALA A 259 -43.01 -49.32 12.52
N LYS A 260 -42.08 -48.41 12.18
CA LYS A 260 -41.19 -47.75 13.15
C LYS A 260 -41.97 -47.04 14.26
N ARG A 261 -42.98 -46.25 13.89
CA ARG A 261 -43.82 -45.49 14.86
C ARG A 261 -44.63 -46.44 15.74
N GLU A 262 -45.12 -47.56 15.20
CA GLU A 262 -45.87 -48.55 15.96
C GLU A 262 -45.02 -49.25 17.04
N LEU A 263 -43.70 -49.40 16.84
CA LEU A 263 -42.78 -49.95 17.86
C LEU A 263 -42.76 -49.13 19.15
N ILE A 264 -43.20 -47.86 19.13
CA ILE A 264 -43.25 -47.02 20.34
C ILE A 264 -44.34 -47.52 21.29
N ALA A 265 -45.50 -47.91 20.75
CA ALA A 265 -46.71 -48.18 21.52
C ALA A 265 -47.15 -49.65 21.55
N LYS A 266 -46.71 -50.48 20.59
CA LYS A 266 -47.12 -51.87 20.45
C LYS A 266 -45.98 -52.84 20.78
N ASP A 267 -46.33 -53.99 21.37
CA ASP A 267 -45.37 -55.08 21.63
C ASP A 267 -45.14 -56.00 20.41
N SER A 268 -45.99 -55.88 19.39
CA SER A 268 -45.82 -56.50 18.09
C SER A 268 -46.36 -55.60 16.98
N ILE A 269 -45.81 -55.74 15.79
CA ILE A 269 -46.24 -55.01 14.59
C ILE A 269 -46.65 -55.99 13.51
N THR A 270 -47.69 -55.64 12.75
CA THR A 270 -48.13 -56.40 11.58
C THR A 270 -47.72 -55.62 10.35
N ILE A 271 -46.91 -56.25 9.49
CA ILE A 271 -46.36 -55.62 8.30
C ILE A 271 -46.77 -56.40 7.06
N THR A 272 -46.94 -55.68 5.94
CA THR A 272 -47.21 -56.27 4.63
C THR A 272 -46.12 -55.85 3.67
N ASP A 273 -45.27 -56.80 3.29
CA ASP A 273 -44.14 -56.58 2.38
C ASP A 273 -44.59 -56.14 0.98
N ILE A 274 -43.64 -55.75 0.13
CA ILE A 274 -43.90 -55.37 -1.28
C ILE A 274 -44.47 -56.52 -2.13
N LEU A 275 -44.36 -57.78 -1.67
CA LEU A 275 -44.90 -58.96 -2.35
C LEU A 275 -46.33 -59.28 -1.89
N GLY A 276 -46.83 -58.60 -0.86
CA GLY A 276 -48.18 -58.75 -0.31
C GLY A 276 -48.29 -59.78 0.81
N PHE A 277 -47.17 -60.31 1.34
CA PHE A 277 -47.21 -61.22 2.48
C PHE A 277 -47.36 -60.45 3.79
N GLU A 278 -48.32 -60.85 4.60
CA GLU A 278 -48.55 -60.28 5.92
C GLU A 278 -47.84 -61.11 6.99
N THR A 279 -47.04 -60.45 7.83
CA THR A 279 -46.32 -61.08 8.93
C THR A 279 -46.50 -60.24 10.19
N THR A 280 -46.75 -60.90 11.32
CA THR A 280 -46.75 -60.25 12.64
C THR A 280 -45.46 -60.59 13.37
N ILE A 281 -44.73 -59.55 13.79
CA ILE A 281 -43.37 -59.66 14.32
C ILE A 281 -43.33 -59.02 15.71
N PRO A 282 -42.74 -59.68 16.73
CA PRO A 282 -42.51 -59.07 18.04
C PRO A 282 -41.59 -57.85 17.95
N LYS A 283 -41.87 -56.81 18.74
CA LYS A 283 -41.09 -55.57 18.81
C LYS A 283 -39.60 -55.81 19.04
N GLU A 284 -39.26 -56.70 19.98
CA GLU A 284 -37.86 -57.00 20.32
C GLU A 284 -37.09 -57.64 19.15
N GLU A 285 -37.77 -58.43 18.33
CA GLU A 285 -37.15 -59.03 17.13
C GLU A 285 -36.84 -57.94 16.10
N VAL A 286 -37.77 -57.00 15.88
CA VAL A 286 -37.56 -55.85 14.99
C VAL A 286 -36.40 -55.00 15.50
N ILE A 287 -36.38 -54.68 16.79
CA ILE A 287 -35.31 -53.89 17.43
C ILE A 287 -33.95 -54.58 17.26
N GLN A 288 -33.89 -55.91 17.42
CA GLN A 288 -32.67 -56.67 17.25
C GLN A 288 -32.12 -56.55 15.81
N GLN A 289 -32.98 -56.60 14.79
CA GLN A 289 -32.55 -56.46 13.40
C GLN A 289 -32.03 -55.06 13.07
N ILE A 290 -32.63 -54.01 13.64
CA ILE A 290 -32.24 -52.61 13.38
C ILE A 290 -31.17 -52.09 14.36
N SER A 291 -30.71 -52.92 15.31
CA SER A 291 -29.68 -52.55 16.29
C SER A 291 -28.41 -51.96 15.67
N PRO A 292 -27.87 -52.50 14.54
CA PRO A 292 -26.70 -51.91 13.89
C PRO A 292 -26.92 -50.46 13.44
N SER A 293 -28.13 -50.14 12.96
CA SER A 293 -28.49 -48.78 12.54
C SER A 293 -28.70 -47.84 13.73
N ILE A 294 -29.26 -48.34 14.84
CA ILE A 294 -29.34 -47.61 16.11
C ILE A 294 -27.93 -47.28 16.63
N GLU A 295 -27.02 -48.25 16.61
CA GLU A 295 -25.62 -48.07 17.03
C GLU A 295 -24.88 -47.05 16.14
N LYS A 296 -25.08 -47.12 14.83
CA LYS A 296 -24.52 -46.16 13.87
C LYS A 296 -25.02 -44.75 14.14
N LEU A 297 -26.33 -44.56 14.29
CA LEU A 297 -26.93 -43.26 14.62
C LEU A 297 -26.39 -42.72 15.95
N ALA A 298 -26.42 -43.53 17.01
CA ALA A 298 -25.91 -43.16 18.31
C ALA A 298 -24.43 -42.76 18.24
N LYS A 299 -23.62 -43.52 17.49
CA LYS A 299 -22.19 -43.24 17.31
C LYS A 299 -21.93 -41.93 16.62
N SER A 300 -22.61 -41.64 15.52
CA SER A 300 -22.42 -40.38 14.81
C SER A 300 -22.82 -39.18 15.69
N ILE A 301 -23.90 -39.28 16.47
CA ILE A 301 -24.28 -38.26 17.44
C ILE A 301 -23.20 -38.09 18.53
N CYS A 302 -22.71 -39.19 19.11
CA CYS A 302 -21.74 -39.14 20.20
C CYS A 302 -20.38 -38.59 19.75
N GLU A 303 -19.89 -38.99 18.57
CA GLU A 303 -18.65 -38.46 17.99
C GLU A 303 -18.75 -36.94 17.75
N GLU A 304 -19.90 -36.47 17.25
CA GLU A 304 -20.12 -35.04 17.03
C GLU A 304 -20.25 -34.26 18.34
N ILE A 305 -20.96 -34.79 19.35
CA ILE A 305 -20.99 -34.21 20.70
C ILE A 305 -19.58 -34.05 21.26
N LEU A 306 -18.76 -35.10 21.19
CA LEU A 306 -17.39 -35.06 21.68
C LEU A 306 -16.56 -34.02 20.91
N ARG A 307 -16.65 -34.00 19.58
CA ARG A 307 -15.95 -33.02 18.74
C ARG A 307 -16.29 -31.58 19.12
N LEU A 308 -17.58 -31.27 19.30
CA LEU A 308 -18.07 -29.95 19.68
C LEU A 308 -17.72 -29.57 21.12
N ASN A 309 -17.58 -30.57 22.01
CA ASN A 309 -17.30 -30.39 23.43
C ASN A 309 -15.83 -30.60 23.78
N ASN A 310 -14.89 -30.31 22.88
CA ASN A 310 -13.44 -30.45 23.11
C ASN A 310 -13.01 -31.86 23.56
N ASN A 311 -13.58 -32.90 22.94
CA ASN A 311 -13.39 -34.31 23.24
C ASN A 311 -13.75 -34.71 24.68
N LYS A 312 -14.61 -33.95 25.34
CA LYS A 312 -15.12 -34.22 26.68
C LYS A 312 -16.57 -34.69 26.62
N PRO A 313 -16.97 -35.74 27.35
CA PRO A 313 -18.38 -36.12 27.43
C PRO A 313 -19.18 -35.06 28.21
N PRO A 314 -20.43 -34.75 27.78
CA PRO A 314 -21.30 -33.85 28.53
C PRO A 314 -21.70 -34.45 29.87
N LYS A 315 -22.17 -33.63 30.82
CA LYS A 315 -22.71 -34.13 32.08
C LYS A 315 -24.06 -34.82 31.91
N ALA A 316 -24.85 -34.41 30.91
CA ALA A 316 -26.15 -34.97 30.55
C ALA A 316 -26.47 -34.69 29.08
N VAL A 317 -27.37 -35.49 28.50
CA VAL A 317 -27.90 -35.33 27.14
C VAL A 317 -29.41 -35.22 27.19
N MET A 318 -29.97 -34.18 26.58
CA MET A 318 -31.40 -33.99 26.39
C MET A 318 -31.74 -34.27 24.93
N LEU A 319 -32.58 -35.27 24.70
CA LEU A 319 -33.02 -35.67 23.36
C LEU A 319 -34.40 -35.07 23.06
N VAL A 320 -34.57 -34.50 21.87
CA VAL A 320 -35.83 -34.01 21.33
C VAL A 320 -35.99 -34.46 19.88
N GLY A 321 -37.10 -34.09 19.23
CA GLY A 321 -37.40 -34.53 17.87
C GLY A 321 -37.99 -35.94 17.82
N GLY A 322 -38.75 -36.23 16.76
CA GLY A 322 -39.48 -37.50 16.63
C GLY A 322 -38.55 -38.73 16.56
N GLY A 323 -37.34 -38.59 16.01
CA GLY A 323 -36.36 -39.65 15.93
C GLY A 323 -35.79 -40.07 17.30
N SER A 324 -35.88 -39.20 18.32
CA SER A 324 -35.47 -39.54 19.69
C SER A 324 -36.28 -40.67 20.33
N LEU A 325 -37.49 -40.92 19.81
CA LEU A 325 -38.38 -41.99 20.25
C LEU A 325 -37.95 -43.38 19.75
N THR A 326 -36.89 -43.46 18.93
CA THR A 326 -36.32 -44.75 18.48
C THR A 326 -35.98 -45.61 19.70
N PRO A 327 -36.48 -46.86 19.78
CA PRO A 327 -36.19 -47.75 20.90
C PRO A 327 -34.69 -47.94 21.13
N HIS A 328 -34.28 -48.07 22.40
CA HIS A 328 -32.90 -48.25 22.86
C HIS A 328 -31.90 -47.12 22.53
N LEU A 329 -32.23 -46.15 21.68
CA LEU A 329 -31.33 -45.06 21.31
C LEU A 329 -30.78 -44.25 22.52
N PRO A 330 -31.60 -43.81 23.51
CA PRO A 330 -31.09 -43.11 24.68
C PRO A 330 -30.07 -43.94 25.49
N LYS A 331 -30.33 -45.24 25.60
CA LYS A 331 -29.46 -46.19 26.32
C LYS A 331 -28.12 -46.37 25.58
N THR A 332 -28.16 -46.51 24.26
CA THR A 332 -26.96 -46.62 23.43
C THR A 332 -26.11 -45.36 23.50
N ILE A 333 -26.73 -44.16 23.47
CA ILE A 333 -26.02 -42.88 23.65
C ILE A 333 -25.36 -42.80 25.03
N ALA A 334 -26.08 -43.19 26.10
CA ALA A 334 -25.55 -43.21 27.45
C ALA A 334 -24.30 -44.09 27.57
N GLN A 335 -24.35 -45.30 26.99
CA GLN A 335 -23.22 -46.24 26.99
C GLN A 335 -22.01 -45.68 26.22
N GLN A 336 -22.23 -45.11 25.03
CA GLN A 336 -21.14 -44.60 24.20
C GLN A 336 -20.47 -43.36 24.81
N LEU A 337 -21.23 -42.47 25.45
CA LEU A 337 -20.70 -41.30 26.16
C LEU A 337 -20.21 -41.62 27.58
N GLN A 338 -20.33 -42.88 28.02
CA GLN A 338 -19.98 -43.34 29.38
C GLN A 338 -20.75 -42.56 30.47
N LEU A 339 -22.02 -42.27 30.20
CA LEU A 339 -22.92 -41.60 31.12
C LEU A 339 -23.86 -42.60 31.81
N PRO A 340 -24.27 -42.34 33.06
CA PRO A 340 -25.38 -43.06 33.64
C PRO A 340 -26.65 -42.92 32.79
N GLU A 341 -27.43 -44.00 32.61
CA GLU A 341 -28.62 -44.00 31.73
C GLU A 341 -29.62 -42.90 32.12
N ASN A 342 -29.76 -42.58 33.42
CA ASN A 342 -30.64 -41.51 33.90
C ASN A 342 -30.18 -40.08 33.55
N ARG A 343 -29.03 -39.91 32.89
CA ARG A 343 -28.52 -38.63 32.40
C ARG A 343 -28.71 -38.42 30.90
N VAL A 344 -29.30 -39.39 30.20
CA VAL A 344 -29.75 -39.23 28.82
C VAL A 344 -31.26 -39.34 28.82
N ALA A 345 -31.97 -38.25 28.51
CA ALA A 345 -33.41 -38.21 28.68
C ALA A 345 -34.10 -37.52 27.50
N ILE A 346 -35.24 -38.08 27.08
CA ILE A 346 -36.14 -37.48 26.09
C ILE A 346 -36.96 -36.38 26.78
N ARG A 347 -37.21 -35.28 26.07
CA ARG A 347 -38.01 -34.14 26.54
C ARG A 347 -39.09 -33.79 25.51
N GLY A 348 -40.33 -33.73 25.96
CA GLY A 348 -41.45 -33.24 25.15
C GLY A 348 -41.84 -31.80 25.48
N THR A 349 -42.97 -31.38 24.91
CA THR A 349 -43.61 -30.07 25.12
C THR A 349 -43.85 -29.74 26.60
N GLU A 350 -44.03 -30.76 27.46
CA GLU A 350 -44.21 -30.60 28.91
C GLU A 350 -43.00 -30.01 29.63
N ALA A 351 -41.81 -30.03 29.01
CA ALA A 351 -40.61 -29.42 29.56
C ALA A 351 -40.49 -27.92 29.25
N ILE A 352 -41.31 -27.38 28.33
CA ILE A 352 -41.27 -25.97 27.96
C ILE A 352 -41.95 -25.13 29.04
N GLN A 353 -41.18 -24.23 29.65
CA GLN A 353 -41.71 -23.32 30.68
C GLN A 353 -42.65 -22.29 30.06
N GLN A 354 -43.70 -21.89 30.79
CA GLN A 354 -44.68 -20.86 30.37
C GLN A 354 -45.54 -21.23 29.15
N LEU A 355 -45.43 -22.47 28.64
CA LEU A 355 -46.31 -22.97 27.60
C LEU A 355 -47.65 -23.38 28.21
N VAL A 356 -48.72 -22.75 27.73
CA VAL A 356 -50.10 -23.08 28.08
C VAL A 356 -50.75 -23.73 26.86
N MET A 357 -51.21 -24.96 27.06
CA MET A 357 -51.88 -25.72 26.01
C MET A 357 -53.39 -25.56 26.18
N GLU A 358 -54.04 -24.91 25.21
CA GLU A 358 -55.50 -24.88 25.10
C GLU A 358 -55.95 -25.99 24.12
N ASN A 359 -56.75 -26.96 24.58
CA ASN A 359 -57.30 -28.11 23.80
C ASN A 359 -56.32 -29.29 23.54
N ASP A 360 -56.80 -30.32 22.80
CA ASP A 360 -56.15 -31.56 22.33
C ASP A 360 -54.93 -31.32 21.39
N LEU A 361 -54.12 -30.32 21.73
CA LEU A 361 -52.90 -29.99 20.99
C LEU A 361 -51.87 -31.10 21.12
N PRO A 362 -51.04 -31.28 20.08
CA PRO A 362 -50.19 -32.45 20.00
C PRO A 362 -49.03 -32.36 21.00
N LYS A 363 -48.80 -33.47 21.69
CA LYS A 363 -47.78 -33.65 22.74
C LYS A 363 -46.64 -34.50 22.20
N GLY A 364 -45.41 -34.18 22.60
CA GLY A 364 -44.25 -35.03 22.29
C GLY A 364 -42.97 -34.24 22.03
N PRO A 365 -41.83 -34.94 21.88
CA PRO A 365 -40.53 -34.35 21.57
C PRO A 365 -40.48 -33.67 20.19
N GLU A 366 -41.29 -34.10 19.22
CA GLU A 366 -41.31 -33.57 17.85
C GLU A 366 -41.88 -32.14 17.74
N PHE A 367 -42.61 -31.66 18.74
CA PHE A 367 -43.19 -30.32 18.75
C PHE A 367 -42.31 -29.28 19.44
N VAL A 368 -41.25 -29.71 20.14
CA VAL A 368 -40.39 -28.81 20.91
C VAL A 368 -39.76 -27.75 20.00
N THR A 369 -39.19 -28.17 18.88
CA THR A 369 -38.49 -27.29 17.95
C THR A 369 -39.44 -26.33 17.24
N PRO A 370 -40.56 -26.77 16.62
CA PRO A 370 -41.57 -25.87 16.07
C PRO A 370 -42.06 -24.77 17.03
N ILE A 371 -42.29 -25.13 18.30
CA ILE A 371 -42.68 -24.18 19.35
C ILE A 371 -41.52 -23.23 19.66
N GLY A 372 -40.30 -23.76 19.76
CA GLY A 372 -39.08 -23.00 19.96
C GLY A 372 -38.84 -21.94 18.88
N ILE A 373 -39.18 -22.22 17.62
CA ILE A 373 -39.03 -21.27 16.51
C ILE A 373 -39.92 -20.04 16.74
N ALA A 374 -41.18 -20.25 17.10
CA ALA A 374 -42.10 -19.15 17.37
C ALA A 374 -41.72 -18.35 18.63
N ILE A 375 -41.18 -18.99 19.66
CA ILE A 375 -40.70 -18.29 20.87
C ILE A 375 -39.40 -17.51 20.58
N ALA A 376 -38.45 -18.12 19.88
CA ALA A 376 -37.15 -17.51 19.55
C ALA A 376 -37.29 -16.25 18.68
N ALA A 377 -38.28 -16.22 17.79
CA ALA A 377 -38.56 -15.07 16.94
C ALA A 377 -38.90 -13.78 17.72
N GLN A 378 -39.40 -13.89 18.95
CA GLN A 378 -39.71 -12.74 19.80
C GLN A 378 -38.48 -12.20 20.55
N GLN A 379 -37.52 -13.07 20.87
CA GLN A 379 -36.44 -12.74 21.80
C GLN A 379 -35.23 -12.08 21.12
N SER A 380 -34.90 -12.48 19.90
CA SER A 380 -33.79 -11.90 19.12
C SER A 380 -34.05 -11.96 17.61
N PRO A 381 -34.86 -11.07 17.03
CA PRO A 381 -35.08 -11.06 15.60
C PRO A 381 -33.81 -10.58 14.88
N VAL A 382 -33.16 -11.48 14.16
CA VAL A 382 -32.15 -11.12 13.16
C VAL A 382 -32.91 -10.48 11.98
N GLN A 383 -33.08 -9.16 12.02
CA GLN A 383 -33.76 -8.42 10.95
C GLN A 383 -32.80 -8.19 9.79
N TYR A 384 -33.20 -8.62 8.59
CA TYR A 384 -32.41 -8.44 7.37
C TYR A 384 -32.90 -7.21 6.60
N VAL A 385 -31.99 -6.27 6.36
CA VAL A 385 -32.16 -5.19 5.39
C VAL A 385 -31.59 -5.66 4.07
N THR A 386 -32.38 -5.59 2.99
CA THR A 386 -31.89 -5.82 1.63
C THR A 386 -31.57 -4.47 1.00
N VAL A 387 -30.33 -4.26 0.58
CA VAL A 387 -29.90 -3.10 -0.22
C VAL A 387 -29.29 -3.59 -1.54
N TYR A 388 -29.15 -2.72 -2.53
CA TYR A 388 -28.59 -3.08 -3.83
C TYR A 388 -27.30 -2.31 -4.07
N VAL A 389 -26.15 -2.97 -3.99
CA VAL A 389 -24.83 -2.35 -4.28
C VAL A 389 -24.45 -2.69 -5.72
N ASN A 390 -24.39 -1.69 -6.60
CA ASN A 390 -24.14 -1.87 -8.05
C ASN A 390 -25.06 -2.95 -8.66
N ASP A 391 -26.37 -2.82 -8.38
CA ASP A 391 -27.44 -3.74 -8.79
C ASP A 391 -27.35 -5.17 -8.22
N GLN A 392 -26.37 -5.46 -7.36
CA GLN A 392 -26.29 -6.73 -6.64
C GLN A 392 -27.02 -6.62 -5.30
N PRO A 393 -27.97 -7.51 -4.98
CA PRO A 393 -28.64 -7.51 -3.69
C PRO A 393 -27.66 -7.94 -2.58
N VAL A 394 -27.51 -7.10 -1.57
CA VAL A 394 -26.70 -7.30 -0.37
C VAL A 394 -27.64 -7.27 0.82
N ARG A 395 -27.64 -8.35 1.60
CA ARG A 395 -28.46 -8.46 2.81
C ARG A 395 -27.57 -8.23 4.03
N VAL A 396 -27.96 -7.30 4.90
CA VAL A 396 -27.18 -6.88 6.06
C VAL A 396 -28.09 -6.84 7.29
N PHE A 397 -27.55 -7.11 8.49
CA PHE A 397 -28.30 -7.04 9.74
C PHE A 397 -28.59 -5.59 10.12
N GLU A 398 -29.84 -5.28 10.50
CA GLU A 398 -30.20 -3.94 10.98
C GLU A 398 -29.73 -3.75 12.43
N VAL A 399 -28.61 -3.06 12.61
CA VAL A 399 -27.94 -2.81 13.90
C VAL A 399 -28.34 -1.45 14.52
N LYS A 400 -28.50 -0.45 13.64
CA LYS A 400 -28.91 0.94 13.82
C LYS A 400 -29.01 1.53 12.40
N SER A 401 -28.82 2.84 12.18
CA SER A 401 -28.70 3.42 10.84
C SER A 401 -27.59 2.75 10.04
N LEU A 402 -27.95 1.68 9.31
CA LEU A 402 -27.08 0.92 8.43
C LEU A 402 -26.38 1.90 7.51
N THR A 403 -25.07 1.82 7.32
CA THR A 403 -24.37 2.78 6.46
C THR A 403 -24.03 2.18 5.11
N ILE A 404 -23.76 3.03 4.12
CA ILE A 404 -23.23 2.58 2.83
C ILE A 404 -21.93 1.78 3.03
N GLY A 405 -21.06 2.18 3.96
CA GLY A 405 -19.82 1.48 4.29
C GLY A 405 -20.06 0.02 4.69
N ASP A 406 -21.02 -0.23 5.57
CA ASP A 406 -21.39 -1.57 6.02
C ASP A 406 -21.86 -2.45 4.86
N CYS A 407 -22.65 -1.85 3.96
CA CYS A 407 -23.19 -2.53 2.79
C CYS A 407 -22.09 -2.87 1.77
N VAL A 408 -21.11 -1.99 1.60
CA VAL A 408 -19.97 -2.19 0.69
C VAL A 408 -19.03 -3.27 1.19
N LEU A 409 -18.74 -3.30 2.49
CA LEU A 409 -17.97 -4.36 3.10
C LEU A 409 -18.70 -5.71 2.99
N THR A 410 -20.01 -5.72 3.25
CA THR A 410 -20.85 -6.93 3.12
C THR A 410 -20.94 -7.41 1.66
N ALA A 411 -20.87 -6.50 0.69
CA ALA A 411 -20.78 -6.83 -0.74
C ALA A 411 -19.43 -7.44 -1.15
N GLY A 412 -18.47 -7.56 -0.22
CA GLY A 412 -17.13 -8.06 -0.49
C GLY A 412 -16.22 -7.07 -1.22
N LEU A 413 -16.63 -5.80 -1.33
CA LEU A 413 -15.85 -4.76 -2.00
C LEU A 413 -14.78 -4.22 -1.04
N LYS A 414 -13.51 -4.30 -1.45
CA LYS A 414 -12.40 -3.73 -0.69
C LYS A 414 -12.36 -2.22 -0.92
N VAL A 415 -12.60 -1.44 0.13
CA VAL A 415 -12.57 0.04 0.08
C VAL A 415 -11.26 0.56 -0.54
N SER A 416 -10.12 -0.08 -0.22
CA SER A 416 -8.81 0.28 -0.79
C SER A 416 -8.71 0.11 -2.32
N LYS A 417 -9.55 -0.73 -2.94
CA LYS A 417 -9.62 -0.91 -4.39
C LYS A 417 -10.60 0.07 -5.07
N LEU A 418 -11.41 0.78 -4.29
CA LEU A 418 -12.35 1.78 -4.80
C LEU A 418 -11.71 3.15 -4.98
N TYR A 419 -10.61 3.44 -4.28
CA TYR A 419 -9.81 4.64 -4.51
C TYR A 419 -8.93 4.46 -5.74
N GLY A 420 -8.78 5.54 -6.52
CA GLY A 420 -7.77 5.59 -7.56
C GLY A 420 -6.38 5.39 -6.94
N LYS A 421 -5.53 4.62 -7.62
CA LYS A 421 -4.14 4.44 -7.22
C LYS A 421 -3.37 5.74 -7.41
N PRO A 422 -2.36 6.03 -6.57
CA PRO A 422 -1.41 7.10 -6.86
C PRO A 422 -0.74 6.86 -8.21
N GLY A 423 -0.48 7.94 -8.94
CA GLY A 423 0.32 7.89 -10.15
C GLY A 423 1.75 7.43 -9.85
N MET A 424 2.37 6.75 -10.81
CA MET A 424 3.73 6.24 -10.64
C MET A 424 4.70 7.41 -10.41
N ALA A 425 5.43 7.35 -9.29
CA ALA A 425 6.55 8.23 -9.04
C ALA A 425 7.71 7.86 -9.98
N SER A 426 8.47 8.87 -10.41
CA SER A 426 9.69 8.68 -11.20
C SER A 426 10.91 8.98 -10.33
N ILE A 427 11.96 8.17 -10.43
CA ILE A 427 13.22 8.40 -9.74
C ILE A 427 14.25 8.86 -10.76
N ILE A 428 14.74 10.08 -10.61
CA ILE A 428 15.81 10.63 -11.44
C ILE A 428 17.09 10.78 -10.62
N THR A 429 18.21 11.00 -11.30
CA THR A 429 19.49 11.34 -10.66
C THR A 429 19.92 12.72 -11.13
N VAL A 430 20.06 13.67 -10.22
CA VAL A 430 20.54 15.03 -10.51
C VAL A 430 21.91 15.22 -9.88
N ASN A 431 22.96 15.45 -10.68
CA ASN A 431 24.34 15.63 -10.21
C ASN A 431 24.82 14.52 -9.23
N GLY A 432 24.39 13.28 -9.47
CA GLY A 432 24.73 12.12 -8.63
C GLY A 432 23.84 11.92 -7.40
N GLN A 433 22.87 12.79 -7.14
CA GLN A 433 21.88 12.63 -6.06
C GLN A 433 20.55 12.13 -6.63
N SER A 434 19.96 11.12 -6.00
CA SER A 434 18.66 10.61 -6.42
C SER A 434 17.53 11.51 -5.94
N LEU A 435 16.63 11.90 -6.84
CA LEU A 435 15.46 12.73 -6.57
C LEU A 435 14.20 11.98 -6.99
N THR A 436 13.21 11.91 -6.09
CA THR A 436 11.90 11.30 -6.37
C THR A 436 10.91 12.36 -6.82
N LEU A 437 10.34 12.17 -8.00
CA LEU A 437 9.28 12.98 -8.58
C LEU A 437 7.93 12.31 -8.25
N PRO A 438 7.10 12.88 -7.36
CA PRO A 438 5.84 12.28 -6.98
C PRO A 438 4.83 12.32 -8.14
N GLY A 439 4.05 11.24 -8.32
CA GLY A 439 2.87 11.25 -9.19
C GLY A 439 1.68 11.96 -8.55
N GLU A 440 0.63 12.22 -9.34
CA GLU A 440 -0.61 12.77 -8.81
C GLU A 440 -1.31 11.78 -7.87
N HIS A 441 -2.04 12.28 -6.88
CA HIS A 441 -2.89 11.44 -6.05
C HIS A 441 -4.06 10.87 -6.87
N GLY A 442 -4.43 9.62 -6.61
CA GLY A 442 -5.67 9.07 -7.13
C GLY A 442 -6.89 9.71 -6.47
N HIS A 443 -8.01 9.76 -7.20
CA HIS A 443 -9.23 10.37 -6.73
C HIS A 443 -10.07 9.42 -5.87
N PRO A 444 -10.90 9.93 -4.95
CA PRO A 444 -11.85 9.11 -4.20
C PRO A 444 -12.97 8.57 -5.11
N PRO A 445 -13.62 7.46 -4.73
CA PRO A 445 -14.78 6.94 -5.46
C PRO A 445 -15.96 7.91 -5.40
N THR A 446 -16.81 7.86 -6.42
CA THR A 446 -18.12 8.51 -6.38
C THR A 446 -19.15 7.53 -5.84
N ILE A 447 -19.85 7.93 -4.78
CA ILE A 447 -20.88 7.12 -4.10
C ILE A 447 -22.23 7.82 -4.28
N LEU A 448 -23.22 7.06 -4.75
CA LEU A 448 -24.59 7.52 -4.92
C LEU A 448 -25.55 6.61 -4.14
N LEU A 449 -26.45 7.20 -3.36
CA LEU A 449 -27.59 6.53 -2.73
C LEU A 449 -28.86 6.97 -3.45
N ASN A 450 -29.57 6.02 -4.06
CA ASN A 450 -30.77 6.27 -4.86
C ASN A 450 -30.57 7.39 -5.91
N GLY A 451 -29.36 7.46 -6.50
CA GLY A 451 -28.98 8.48 -7.48
C GLY A 451 -28.45 9.80 -6.90
N THR A 452 -28.45 9.97 -5.57
CA THR A 452 -27.98 11.21 -4.89
C THR A 452 -26.60 11.02 -4.29
N LYS A 453 -25.72 12.02 -4.38
CA LYS A 453 -24.35 11.95 -3.84
C LYS A 453 -24.36 11.68 -2.33
N ALA A 454 -23.60 10.67 -1.91
CA ALA A 454 -23.52 10.20 -0.54
C ALA A 454 -22.07 9.92 -0.10
N SER A 455 -21.88 9.58 1.17
CA SER A 455 -20.61 9.12 1.76
C SER A 455 -20.76 7.71 2.32
N PHE A 456 -19.65 7.06 2.68
CA PHE A 456 -19.71 5.75 3.33
C PHE A 456 -20.51 5.77 4.64
N ASP A 457 -20.52 6.89 5.37
CA ASP A 457 -21.24 7.04 6.65
C ASP A 457 -22.74 7.34 6.46
N THR A 458 -23.23 7.44 5.23
CA THR A 458 -24.62 7.78 4.96
C THR A 458 -25.54 6.62 5.35
N PRO A 459 -26.59 6.87 6.15
CA PRO A 459 -27.60 5.87 6.50
C PRO A 459 -28.35 5.33 5.28
N VAL A 460 -28.71 4.05 5.32
CA VAL A 460 -29.47 3.34 4.28
C VAL A 460 -30.64 2.58 4.90
N LYS A 461 -31.66 2.35 4.09
CA LYS A 461 -32.90 1.67 4.43
C LYS A 461 -33.11 0.45 3.54
N ASN A 462 -34.03 -0.42 3.95
CA ASN A 462 -34.45 -1.55 3.14
C ASN A 462 -34.93 -1.10 1.75
N GLY A 463 -34.40 -1.71 0.71
CA GLY A 463 -34.65 -1.42 -0.70
C GLY A 463 -33.73 -0.38 -1.34
N ASP A 464 -32.84 0.28 -0.57
CA ASP A 464 -31.98 1.34 -1.11
C ASP A 464 -30.99 0.83 -2.16
N LYS A 465 -30.73 1.67 -3.17
CA LYS A 465 -29.76 1.41 -4.25
C LYS A 465 -28.51 2.24 -4.07
N ILE A 466 -27.38 1.57 -3.89
CA ILE A 466 -26.06 2.14 -3.72
C ILE A 466 -25.29 1.94 -5.03
N THR A 467 -24.91 3.02 -5.70
CA THR A 467 -24.03 2.97 -6.89
C THR A 467 -22.66 3.50 -6.52
N ILE A 468 -21.62 2.72 -6.83
CA ILE A 468 -20.23 3.05 -6.51
C ILE A 468 -19.42 3.00 -7.79
N ILE A 469 -18.87 4.15 -8.13
CA ILE A 469 -17.99 4.34 -9.27
C ILE A 469 -16.58 4.50 -8.71
N PRO A 470 -15.64 3.58 -9.03
CA PRO A 470 -14.26 3.67 -8.58
C PRO A 470 -13.63 5.02 -8.93
N GLY A 471 -12.74 5.48 -8.05
CA GLY A 471 -11.93 6.67 -8.28
C GLY A 471 -11.00 6.49 -9.46
N ILE A 472 -10.65 7.60 -10.10
CA ILE A 472 -9.72 7.62 -11.24
C ILE A 472 -8.29 7.61 -10.68
N ASP A 473 -7.44 6.73 -11.21
CA ASP A 473 -6.00 6.68 -10.88
C ASP A 473 -5.33 8.03 -11.14
N GLY A 474 -4.40 8.41 -10.27
CA GLY A 474 -3.57 9.58 -10.44
C GLY A 474 -2.65 9.41 -11.64
N ARG A 475 -2.34 10.51 -12.33
CA ARG A 475 -1.40 10.48 -13.45
C ARG A 475 0.03 10.34 -12.95
N SER A 476 0.86 9.62 -13.70
CA SER A 476 2.29 9.51 -13.42
C SER A 476 2.95 10.89 -13.37
N ALA A 477 4.04 10.98 -12.62
CA ALA A 477 4.80 12.22 -12.46
C ALA A 477 5.15 12.81 -13.83
N ARG A 478 4.75 14.08 -14.07
CA ARG A 478 5.12 14.85 -15.26
C ARG A 478 5.79 16.13 -14.80
N VAL A 479 7.11 16.06 -14.66
CA VAL A 479 7.96 17.17 -14.22
C VAL A 479 8.90 17.52 -15.37
N THR A 480 8.98 18.79 -15.72
CA THR A 480 9.95 19.29 -16.70
C THR A 480 11.24 19.69 -16.00
N LEU A 481 12.33 19.86 -16.77
CA LEU A 481 13.57 20.42 -16.22
C LEU A 481 13.33 21.80 -15.58
N ASN A 482 12.45 22.63 -16.14
CA ASN A 482 12.10 23.94 -15.60
C ASN A 482 11.52 23.86 -14.18
N ASP A 483 10.70 22.85 -13.90
CA ASP A 483 10.05 22.66 -12.59
C ASP A 483 11.03 22.21 -11.48
N LEU A 484 12.27 21.84 -11.83
CA LEU A 484 13.31 21.45 -10.88
C LEU A 484 14.27 22.59 -10.51
N PHE A 485 14.25 23.71 -11.23
CA PHE A 485 15.31 24.72 -11.17
C PHE A 485 14.77 26.11 -10.82
N ASP A 486 14.57 26.40 -9.53
CA ASP A 486 14.02 27.70 -9.09
C ASP A 486 15.10 28.78 -8.82
N GLU A 487 16.18 28.53 -8.07
CA GLU A 487 17.13 29.63 -7.71
C GLU A 487 18.63 29.25 -7.71
N THR A 488 18.99 27.99 -7.47
CA THR A 488 20.39 27.52 -7.37
C THR A 488 21.14 27.45 -8.70
N PHE A 489 20.43 27.64 -9.81
CA PHE A 489 20.91 27.56 -11.19
C PHE A 489 20.77 28.88 -11.94
N ALA A 490 20.59 29.99 -11.21
CA ALA A 490 20.53 31.33 -11.76
C ALA A 490 21.71 31.61 -12.69
N ALA A 491 21.40 32.24 -13.84
CA ALA A 491 22.43 32.64 -14.78
C ALA A 491 23.37 33.65 -14.13
N LYS A 492 24.67 33.44 -14.24
CA LYS A 492 25.65 34.41 -13.73
C LYS A 492 25.97 35.42 -14.81
N THR A 493 26.15 36.68 -14.44
CA THR A 493 26.61 37.73 -15.33
C THR A 493 28.06 38.04 -15.04
N VAL A 494 28.90 38.06 -16.07
CA VAL A 494 30.30 38.51 -15.99
C VAL A 494 30.54 39.57 -17.04
N THR A 495 31.47 40.50 -16.78
CA THR A 495 31.86 41.50 -17.77
C THR A 495 33.22 41.15 -18.32
N ILE A 496 33.34 40.91 -19.62
CA ILE A 496 34.61 40.57 -20.28
C ILE A 496 34.96 41.70 -21.26
N GLN A 497 36.11 42.36 -21.08
CA GLN A 497 36.54 43.49 -21.93
C GLN A 497 35.47 44.59 -22.05
N GLY A 498 34.81 44.93 -20.93
CA GLY A 498 33.75 45.94 -20.87
C GLY A 498 32.38 45.50 -21.42
N LYS A 499 32.24 44.26 -21.93
CA LYS A 499 30.97 43.72 -22.43
C LYS A 499 30.37 42.72 -21.44
N PRO A 500 29.08 42.87 -21.03
CA PRO A 500 28.42 41.90 -20.17
C PRO A 500 28.06 40.61 -20.93
N TYR A 501 28.21 39.47 -20.26
CA TYR A 501 27.85 38.13 -20.72
C TYR A 501 27.04 37.42 -19.65
N THR A 502 25.88 36.89 -20.03
CA THR A 502 25.05 36.04 -19.18
C THR A 502 25.38 34.57 -19.46
N ILE A 503 25.75 33.84 -18.42
CA ILE A 503 26.21 32.45 -18.48
C ILE A 503 25.14 31.56 -17.88
N HIS A 504 24.57 30.69 -18.71
CA HIS A 504 23.66 29.64 -18.28
C HIS A 504 24.43 28.35 -18.00
N PRO A 505 23.98 27.54 -17.02
CA PRO A 505 24.50 26.19 -16.85
C PRO A 505 24.22 25.35 -18.11
N VAL A 506 25.14 24.43 -18.44
CA VAL A 506 24.89 23.40 -19.44
C VAL A 506 24.17 22.25 -18.73
N ILE A 507 22.95 21.94 -19.19
CA ILE A 507 22.14 20.85 -18.67
C ILE A 507 22.18 19.71 -19.68
N GLU A 508 22.57 18.53 -19.23
CA GLU A 508 22.55 17.30 -20.00
C GLU A 508 21.63 16.29 -19.33
N VAL A 509 20.78 15.64 -20.13
CA VAL A 509 19.98 14.49 -19.71
C VAL A 509 20.51 13.27 -20.44
N ASN A 510 20.96 12.26 -19.70
CA ASN A 510 21.58 11.05 -20.23
C ASN A 510 22.74 11.33 -21.20
N GLY A 511 23.55 12.35 -20.88
CA GLY A 511 24.72 12.77 -21.68
C GLY A 511 24.39 13.54 -22.96
N ARG A 512 23.14 14.00 -23.15
CA ARG A 512 22.73 14.85 -24.27
C ARG A 512 22.24 16.19 -23.77
N LYS A 513 22.61 17.29 -24.45
CA LYS A 513 22.10 18.63 -24.12
C LYS A 513 20.57 18.64 -24.17
N ALA A 514 19.96 19.16 -23.10
CA ALA A 514 18.51 19.19 -22.92
C ALA A 514 18.00 20.64 -22.79
N SER A 515 16.76 20.87 -23.20
CA SER A 515 16.04 22.14 -22.99
C SER A 515 15.26 22.12 -21.69
N LEU A 516 14.98 23.30 -21.12
CA LEU A 516 14.21 23.41 -19.86
C LEU A 516 12.79 22.82 -19.96
N ASP A 517 12.19 22.80 -21.15
CA ASP A 517 10.85 22.23 -21.36
C ASP A 517 10.82 20.69 -21.49
N GLN A 518 11.99 20.03 -21.45
CA GLN A 518 12.05 18.58 -21.57
C GLN A 518 11.40 17.91 -20.35
N VAL A 519 10.41 17.06 -20.60
CA VAL A 519 9.78 16.21 -19.59
C VAL A 519 10.75 15.10 -19.20
N LEU A 520 10.98 14.95 -17.89
CA LEU A 520 11.84 13.93 -17.33
C LEU A 520 11.10 12.60 -17.19
N VAL A 521 11.81 11.51 -17.44
CA VAL A 521 11.30 10.15 -17.29
C VAL A 521 12.08 9.37 -16.24
N ASP A 522 11.50 8.29 -15.75
CA ASP A 522 12.12 7.42 -14.75
C ASP A 522 13.53 6.99 -15.17
N LYS A 523 14.48 7.10 -14.23
CA LYS A 523 15.92 6.82 -14.35
C LYS A 523 16.72 7.80 -15.21
N ASP A 524 16.14 8.94 -15.59
CA ASP A 524 16.93 9.99 -16.23
C ASP A 524 18.07 10.46 -15.31
N VAL A 525 19.24 10.62 -15.92
CA VAL A 525 20.42 11.20 -15.29
C VAL A 525 20.60 12.61 -15.80
N VAL A 526 20.29 13.59 -14.95
CA VAL A 526 20.44 15.01 -15.21
C VAL A 526 21.78 15.47 -14.64
N GLU A 527 22.68 15.92 -15.51
CA GLU A 527 23.93 16.57 -15.12
C GLU A 527 23.86 18.05 -15.44
N VAL A 528 24.10 18.87 -14.43
CA VAL A 528 24.11 20.33 -14.57
C VAL A 528 25.51 20.83 -14.28
N ARG A 529 26.16 21.38 -15.29
CA ARG A 529 27.56 21.82 -15.23
C ARG A 529 27.65 23.33 -15.44
N PHE A 530 28.30 24.01 -14.49
CA PHE A 530 28.65 25.41 -14.60
C PHE A 530 30.17 25.55 -14.77
N PRO A 531 30.67 26.45 -15.63
CA PRO A 531 32.11 26.66 -15.79
C PRO A 531 32.69 27.15 -14.45
N LYS A 532 33.70 26.43 -13.94
CA LYS A 532 34.31 26.71 -12.63
C LYS A 532 35.49 27.66 -12.72
N THR A 533 36.11 27.79 -13.90
CA THR A 533 37.30 28.60 -14.13
C THR A 533 37.08 29.59 -15.25
N ILE A 534 37.86 30.67 -15.25
CA ILE A 534 37.85 31.67 -16.33
C ILE A 534 38.17 31.01 -17.68
N GLU A 535 39.05 30.01 -17.70
CA GLU A 535 39.35 29.22 -18.90
C GLU A 535 38.11 28.49 -19.45
N GLN A 536 37.39 27.76 -18.60
CA GLN A 536 36.17 27.04 -19.01
C GLN A 536 35.07 28.01 -19.45
N LEU A 537 34.99 29.18 -18.80
CA LEU A 537 34.08 30.26 -19.18
C LEU A 537 34.40 30.78 -20.59
N LEU A 538 35.66 31.09 -20.89
CA LEU A 538 36.06 31.57 -22.22
C LEU A 538 35.80 30.51 -23.30
N ASP A 539 36.04 29.23 -23.00
CA ASP A 539 35.76 28.12 -23.92
C ASP A 539 34.23 27.98 -24.16
N GLN A 540 33.40 28.06 -23.12
CA GLN A 540 31.93 28.02 -23.24
C GLN A 540 31.37 29.19 -24.06
N LEU A 541 31.92 30.39 -23.87
CA LEU A 541 31.54 31.59 -24.64
C LEU A 541 32.17 31.65 -26.03
N GLN A 542 32.94 30.63 -26.42
CA GLN A 542 33.66 30.55 -27.70
C GLN A 542 34.63 31.74 -27.93
N LEU A 543 35.19 32.29 -26.85
CA LEU A 543 36.11 33.43 -26.86
C LEU A 543 37.59 32.99 -26.90
N THR A 544 37.89 31.93 -27.65
CA THR A 544 39.23 31.32 -27.74
C THR A 544 40.30 32.30 -28.23
N GLN A 545 39.93 33.30 -29.02
CA GLN A 545 40.83 34.36 -29.49
C GLN A 545 41.41 35.21 -28.34
N LEU A 546 40.68 35.36 -27.24
CA LEU A 546 41.16 36.10 -26.07
C LEU A 546 42.14 35.26 -25.23
N LYS A 547 41.97 33.93 -25.22
CA LYS A 547 42.86 32.96 -24.58
C LYS A 547 44.26 32.96 -25.21
N GLU A 548 44.35 33.21 -26.52
CA GLU A 548 45.63 33.36 -27.22
C GLU A 548 46.43 34.58 -26.72
N LYS A 549 45.74 35.67 -26.36
CA LYS A 549 46.37 36.95 -25.98
C LYS A 549 47.01 36.95 -24.60
N ILE A 550 46.70 35.98 -23.74
CA ILE A 550 47.25 35.85 -22.37
C ILE A 550 48.48 34.93 -22.30
N ARG A 551 49.04 34.53 -23.43
CA ARG A 551 50.22 33.67 -23.48
C ARG A 551 51.46 34.35 -22.86
N PRO A 552 52.32 33.58 -22.18
CA PRO A 552 53.57 34.11 -21.68
C PRO A 552 54.52 34.41 -22.84
N PHE A 553 55.16 35.58 -22.82
CA PHE A 553 56.13 35.95 -23.83
C PHE A 553 57.49 35.30 -23.54
N TYR A 554 58.06 34.62 -24.53
CA TYR A 554 59.38 33.98 -24.42
C TYR A 554 60.11 33.97 -25.77
N VAL A 555 61.43 33.89 -25.72
CA VAL A 555 62.29 33.61 -26.89
C VAL A 555 63.24 32.46 -26.57
N GLN A 556 63.76 31.78 -27.59
CA GLN A 556 64.84 30.81 -27.43
C GLN A 556 66.16 31.57 -27.34
N TRP A 557 66.72 31.67 -26.14
CA TRP A 557 67.97 32.36 -25.86
C TRP A 557 69.11 31.34 -25.87
N ASN A 558 69.94 31.33 -26.92
CA ASN A 558 71.00 30.34 -27.11
C ASN A 558 70.49 28.88 -26.97
N GLY A 559 69.32 28.60 -27.56
CA GLY A 559 68.67 27.28 -27.53
C GLY A 559 67.86 26.97 -26.27
N LYS A 560 67.73 27.89 -25.32
CA LYS A 560 66.90 27.72 -24.10
C LYS A 560 65.73 28.69 -24.05
N ALA A 561 64.52 28.17 -23.85
CA ALA A 561 63.32 28.98 -23.68
C ALA A 561 63.46 29.90 -22.46
N THR A 562 63.47 31.21 -22.70
CA THR A 562 63.63 32.24 -21.68
C THR A 562 62.39 33.12 -21.68
N PHE A 563 61.71 33.18 -20.55
CA PHE A 563 60.45 33.91 -20.38
C PHE A 563 60.69 35.35 -19.91
N PHE A 564 59.86 36.27 -20.39
CA PHE A 564 59.91 37.69 -20.05
C PHE A 564 58.55 38.15 -19.51
N PRO A 565 58.30 38.00 -18.19
CA PRO A 565 57.01 38.30 -17.57
C PRO A 565 56.47 39.70 -17.86
N LYS A 566 57.35 40.68 -18.04
CA LYS A 566 57.00 42.08 -18.37
C LYS A 566 56.22 42.20 -19.69
N PHE A 567 56.48 41.32 -20.64
CA PHE A 567 55.87 41.36 -21.98
C PHE A 567 54.82 40.27 -22.17
N SER A 568 54.62 39.41 -21.18
CA SER A 568 53.57 38.39 -21.18
C SER A 568 52.18 39.01 -21.10
N GLY A 569 51.21 38.33 -21.71
CA GLY A 569 49.81 38.72 -21.56
C GLY A 569 49.33 38.49 -20.13
N GLN A 570 48.41 39.32 -19.67
CA GLN A 570 47.89 39.28 -18.31
C GLN A 570 46.37 39.09 -18.35
N LEU A 571 45.88 38.29 -17.41
CA LEU A 571 44.47 38.12 -17.13
C LEU A 571 44.18 38.81 -15.80
N LEU A 572 43.32 39.81 -15.83
CA LEU A 572 42.89 40.55 -14.65
C LEU A 572 41.46 40.13 -14.30
N LEU A 573 41.24 39.77 -13.04
CA LEU A 573 39.92 39.57 -12.45
C LEU A 573 39.74 40.64 -11.39
N ASN A 574 38.79 41.56 -11.60
CA ASN A 574 38.56 42.72 -10.73
C ASN A 574 39.89 43.45 -10.40
N ASP A 575 40.62 43.85 -11.45
CA ASP A 575 41.93 44.51 -11.41
C ASP A 575 43.10 43.71 -10.82
N ARG A 576 42.90 42.43 -10.48
CA ARG A 576 43.96 41.57 -9.92
C ARG A 576 44.43 40.55 -10.94
N GLN A 577 45.75 40.43 -11.10
CA GLN A 577 46.33 39.42 -11.99
C GLN A 577 46.07 38.00 -11.47
N VAL A 578 45.43 37.18 -12.30
CA VAL A 578 45.06 35.79 -11.99
C VAL A 578 45.50 34.82 -13.10
N LYS A 579 45.39 33.52 -12.83
CA LYS A 579 45.64 32.47 -13.83
C LYS A 579 44.33 32.09 -14.54
N PRO A 580 44.37 31.52 -15.75
CA PRO A 580 43.16 31.04 -16.44
C PRO A 580 42.37 30.00 -15.64
N SER A 581 43.06 29.21 -14.82
CA SER A 581 42.46 28.20 -13.93
C SER A 581 41.82 28.79 -12.67
N SER A 582 41.87 30.11 -12.46
CA SER A 582 41.24 30.75 -11.31
C SER A 582 39.70 30.72 -11.43
N PRO A 583 39.00 30.56 -10.29
CA PRO A 583 37.54 30.63 -10.27
C PRO A 583 37.04 32.07 -10.43
N PHE A 584 35.76 32.20 -10.78
CA PHE A 584 35.06 33.49 -10.89
C PHE A 584 33.70 33.42 -10.19
N GLN A 585 33.17 34.58 -9.84
CA GLN A 585 31.89 34.80 -9.18
C GLN A 585 30.93 35.59 -10.09
N ASP A 586 29.68 35.64 -9.68
CA ASP A 586 28.68 36.48 -10.33
C ASP A 586 29.05 37.97 -10.17
N GLY A 587 28.93 38.74 -11.25
CA GLY A 587 29.31 40.15 -11.31
C GLY A 587 30.78 40.44 -11.60
N ASP A 588 31.64 39.42 -11.70
CA ASP A 588 33.08 39.62 -11.91
C ASP A 588 33.42 40.30 -13.24
N VAL A 589 34.45 41.15 -13.20
CA VAL A 589 35.02 41.84 -14.36
C VAL A 589 36.33 41.17 -14.75
N ILE A 590 36.41 40.71 -15.99
CA ILE A 590 37.56 40.03 -16.59
C ILE A 590 38.14 40.92 -17.68
N GLU A 591 39.39 41.35 -17.48
CA GLU A 591 40.15 42.10 -18.48
C GLU A 591 41.36 41.30 -18.94
N ILE A 592 41.66 41.41 -20.22
CA ILE A 592 42.81 40.74 -20.83
C ILE A 592 43.74 41.80 -21.41
N VAL A 593 44.93 41.87 -20.84
CA VAL A 593 46.02 42.68 -21.36
C VAL A 593 46.82 41.79 -22.31
N PRO A 594 46.85 42.07 -23.62
CA PRO A 594 47.58 41.22 -24.57
C PRO A 594 49.09 41.27 -24.30
N TYR A 595 49.78 40.17 -24.59
CA TYR A 595 51.24 40.17 -24.63
C TYR A 595 51.75 41.22 -25.62
N GLN A 596 52.95 41.76 -25.34
CA GLN A 596 53.58 42.80 -26.14
C GLN A 596 54.64 42.19 -27.06
N HIS A 597 54.96 42.90 -28.15
CA HIS A 597 56.07 42.59 -29.06
C HIS A 597 57.23 43.55 -28.79
N PRO A 598 58.07 43.26 -27.77
CA PRO A 598 59.18 44.14 -27.42
C PRO A 598 60.21 44.20 -28.53
N THR A 599 60.98 45.28 -28.56
CA THR A 599 62.18 45.36 -29.39
C THR A 599 63.31 44.53 -28.79
N LEU A 600 64.30 44.19 -29.60
CA LEU A 600 65.49 43.49 -29.12
C LEU A 600 66.19 44.30 -28.00
N SER A 601 66.28 45.62 -28.13
CA SER A 601 66.82 46.52 -27.10
C SER A 601 66.09 46.36 -25.77
N GLU A 602 64.75 46.34 -25.79
CA GLU A 602 63.93 46.17 -24.58
C GLU A 602 64.13 44.79 -23.93
N ILE A 603 64.24 43.73 -24.74
CA ILE A 603 64.57 42.39 -24.26
C ILE A 603 65.96 42.36 -23.61
N LEU A 604 66.98 42.91 -24.27
CA LEU A 604 68.36 42.93 -23.76
C LEU A 604 68.47 43.75 -22.46
N GLN A 605 67.75 44.88 -22.36
CA GLN A 605 67.69 45.69 -21.14
C GLN A 605 67.13 44.91 -19.94
N THR A 606 66.12 44.05 -20.12
CA THR A 606 65.63 43.20 -19.01
C THR A 606 66.68 42.20 -18.51
N LYS A 607 67.71 41.92 -19.32
CA LYS A 607 68.88 41.10 -18.97
C LYS A 607 70.12 41.94 -18.64
N GLN A 608 69.99 43.26 -18.53
CA GLN A 608 71.09 44.20 -18.26
C GLN A 608 72.21 44.14 -19.31
N LEU A 609 71.86 43.84 -20.56
CA LEU A 609 72.78 43.82 -21.69
C LEU A 609 72.57 45.05 -22.57
N ASN A 610 73.67 45.67 -22.99
CA ASN A 610 73.66 46.78 -23.94
C ASN A 610 74.29 46.31 -25.25
N MET A 611 73.74 46.70 -26.41
CA MET A 611 74.30 46.31 -27.71
C MET A 611 75.64 46.98 -28.02
N LYS A 612 75.80 48.22 -27.56
CA LYS A 612 76.99 49.04 -27.81
C LYS A 612 77.57 49.56 -26.50
N HIS A 613 78.89 49.62 -26.43
CA HIS A 613 79.62 50.38 -25.44
C HIS A 613 80.00 51.72 -26.06
N THR A 614 79.66 52.82 -25.38
CA THR A 614 79.88 54.17 -25.86
C THR A 614 80.69 54.99 -24.88
N ILE A 615 81.58 55.83 -25.40
CA ILE A 615 82.25 56.89 -24.66
C ILE A 615 81.98 58.22 -25.36
N VAL A 616 82.02 59.31 -24.61
CA VAL A 616 81.86 60.66 -25.14
C VAL A 616 83.14 61.42 -24.83
N VAL A 617 83.76 62.02 -25.83
CA VAL A 617 84.96 62.83 -25.70
C VAL A 617 84.70 64.21 -26.32
N LEU A 618 85.52 65.20 -25.96
CA LEU A 618 85.51 66.51 -26.60
C LEU A 618 86.63 66.54 -27.64
N PHE A 619 86.37 66.82 -28.92
CA PHE A 619 87.41 67.00 -29.93
C PHE A 619 87.39 68.44 -30.46
N ASN A 620 88.47 69.19 -30.25
CA ASN A 620 88.56 70.62 -30.61
C ASN A 620 87.35 71.45 -30.15
N GLY A 621 86.81 71.15 -28.96
CA GLY A 621 85.64 71.83 -28.39
C GLY A 621 84.27 71.23 -28.75
N GLU A 622 84.19 70.26 -29.67
CA GLU A 622 82.93 69.61 -30.06
C GLU A 622 82.74 68.24 -29.42
N ARG A 623 81.51 67.86 -29.07
CA ARG A 623 81.21 66.55 -28.48
C ARG A 623 81.18 65.46 -29.54
N VAL A 624 81.98 64.41 -29.33
CA VAL A 624 82.05 63.24 -30.21
C VAL A 624 81.73 61.99 -29.41
N THR A 625 80.75 61.21 -29.87
CA THR A 625 80.40 59.91 -29.26
C THR A 625 81.07 58.80 -30.05
N LEU A 626 81.98 58.07 -29.42
CA LEU A 626 82.54 56.85 -29.99
C LEU A 626 81.74 55.65 -29.51
N GLU A 627 81.46 54.73 -30.41
CA GLU A 627 80.73 53.50 -30.11
C GLU A 627 81.47 52.26 -30.60
N GLN A 628 81.30 51.15 -29.87
CA GLN A 628 81.74 49.83 -30.30
C GLN A 628 80.65 48.81 -29.96
N GLN A 629 80.44 47.85 -30.84
CA GLN A 629 79.46 46.79 -30.61
C GLN A 629 80.01 45.77 -29.60
N ILE A 630 79.26 45.51 -28.54
CA ILE A 630 79.64 44.57 -27.46
C ILE A 630 78.69 43.36 -27.34
N VAL A 631 77.52 43.42 -27.98
CA VAL A 631 76.62 42.27 -28.11
C VAL A 631 76.20 42.13 -29.56
N SER A 632 76.39 40.93 -30.12
CA SER A 632 75.85 40.54 -31.41
C SER A 632 74.67 39.60 -31.18
N VAL A 633 73.55 39.87 -31.84
CA VAL A 633 72.37 39.01 -31.78
C VAL A 633 72.02 38.59 -33.20
N ILE A 634 71.89 37.29 -33.42
CA ILE A 634 71.59 36.68 -34.70
C ILE A 634 70.26 35.93 -34.57
N ARG A 635 69.33 36.21 -35.47
CA ARG A 635 68.10 35.43 -35.67
C ARG A 635 68.09 34.94 -37.12
N ASP A 636 67.93 33.63 -37.30
CA ASP A 636 67.90 32.98 -38.61
C ASP A 636 69.08 33.34 -39.53
N GLY A 637 70.29 33.41 -38.95
CA GLY A 637 71.52 33.74 -39.67
C GLY A 637 71.71 35.23 -40.01
N LYS A 638 70.74 36.10 -39.67
CA LYS A 638 70.85 37.55 -39.87
C LYS A 638 71.16 38.26 -38.56
N GLN A 639 72.15 39.15 -38.58
CA GLN A 639 72.45 40.03 -37.45
C GLN A 639 71.34 41.07 -37.28
N LEU A 640 70.82 41.18 -36.06
CA LEU A 640 69.71 42.06 -35.73
C LEU A 640 70.17 43.44 -35.25
N THR A 641 69.31 44.42 -35.48
CA THR A 641 69.44 45.75 -34.85
C THR A 641 68.54 45.86 -33.62
N GLY A 642 68.86 46.78 -32.72
CA GLY A 642 68.12 46.96 -31.45
C GLY A 642 66.63 47.31 -31.62
N GLU A 643 66.23 47.86 -32.76
CA GLU A 643 64.85 48.27 -33.06
C GLU A 643 63.96 47.11 -33.54
N GLU A 644 64.54 45.93 -33.82
CA GLU A 644 63.77 44.82 -34.35
C GLU A 644 62.80 44.23 -33.33
N ARG A 645 61.56 44.00 -33.75
CA ARG A 645 60.53 43.39 -32.90
C ARG A 645 60.71 41.89 -32.76
N MET A 646 60.51 41.44 -31.52
CA MET A 646 60.64 40.06 -31.09
C MET A 646 59.26 39.42 -30.98
N TYR A 647 59.15 38.19 -31.46
CA TYR A 647 57.93 37.40 -31.42
C TYR A 647 58.11 36.19 -30.50
N ILE A 648 56.99 35.68 -29.99
CA ILE A 648 56.98 34.52 -29.12
C ILE A 648 57.61 33.34 -29.85
N GLY A 649 58.66 32.76 -29.26
CA GLY A 649 59.37 31.61 -29.81
C GLY A 649 60.54 31.94 -30.74
N ASP A 650 60.82 33.22 -31.03
CA ASP A 650 61.98 33.62 -31.85
C ASP A 650 63.28 32.99 -31.31
N SER A 651 64.14 32.52 -32.22
CA SER A 651 65.43 31.92 -31.87
C SER A 651 66.57 32.92 -32.00
N LEU A 652 67.19 33.24 -30.87
CA LEU A 652 68.25 34.24 -30.76
C LEU A 652 69.56 33.56 -30.36
N GLN A 653 70.56 33.69 -31.22
CA GLN A 653 71.95 33.41 -30.89
C GLN A 653 72.62 34.71 -30.47
N ILE A 654 73.16 34.74 -29.26
CA ILE A 654 73.66 35.95 -28.61
C ILE A 654 75.12 35.73 -28.24
N ASP A 655 75.98 36.51 -28.88
CA ASP A 655 77.42 36.51 -28.67
C ASP A 655 77.84 37.81 -27.98
N ILE A 656 78.52 37.68 -26.84
CA ILE A 656 79.11 38.82 -26.12
C ILE A 656 80.52 39.04 -26.67
N LEU A 657 80.74 40.20 -27.29
CA LEU A 657 82.01 40.57 -27.88
C LEU A 657 82.91 41.24 -26.82
N PRO A 658 84.24 40.98 -26.83
CA PRO A 658 85.16 41.59 -25.89
C PRO A 658 85.28 43.11 -26.13
N THR A 659 85.10 43.91 -25.07
CA THR A 659 85.27 45.37 -25.11
C THR A 659 86.75 45.71 -25.24
N LYS A 660 87.13 46.47 -26.28
CA LYS A 660 88.49 47.00 -26.43
C LYS A 660 88.54 48.44 -25.94
N PRO A 661 89.62 48.92 -25.31
CA PRO A 661 89.74 50.35 -25.00
C PRO A 661 89.74 51.15 -26.31
N PHE A 662 88.99 52.25 -26.35
CA PHE A 662 89.08 53.20 -27.46
C PHE A 662 90.46 53.87 -27.42
N ILE A 663 91.05 54.12 -28.59
CA ILE A 663 92.30 54.88 -28.72
C ILE A 663 92.08 56.18 -29.48
N PHE A 664 93.00 57.13 -29.36
CA PHE A 664 92.92 58.42 -30.05
C PHE A 664 92.66 58.25 -31.56
N GLN A 665 93.26 57.24 -32.21
CA GLN A 665 93.03 56.94 -33.63
C GLN A 665 91.57 56.61 -33.97
N ASP A 666 90.83 55.99 -33.05
CA ASP A 666 89.41 55.64 -33.30
C ASP A 666 88.55 56.89 -33.48
N LEU A 667 88.96 58.03 -32.91
CA LEU A 667 88.29 59.31 -33.06
C LEU A 667 88.09 59.71 -34.52
N PHE A 668 89.09 59.46 -35.38
CA PHE A 668 89.06 59.85 -36.79
C PHE A 668 88.05 59.05 -37.63
N ARG A 669 87.40 58.02 -37.08
CA ARG A 669 86.24 57.38 -37.72
C ARG A 669 84.96 58.21 -37.58
N TYR A 670 84.93 59.12 -36.61
CA TYR A 670 83.76 59.90 -36.21
C TYR A 670 83.91 61.41 -36.48
N VAL A 671 85.11 61.87 -36.84
CA VAL A 671 85.39 63.28 -37.11
C VAL A 671 86.11 63.45 -38.44
N GLU A 672 85.72 64.45 -39.23
CA GLU A 672 86.47 64.88 -40.40
C GLU A 672 87.50 65.95 -40.00
N VAL A 673 88.79 65.69 -40.25
CA VAL A 673 89.85 66.66 -39.97
C VAL A 673 90.26 67.36 -41.26
N ASN A 674 89.89 68.64 -41.34
CA ASN A 674 90.27 69.50 -42.45
C ASN A 674 91.75 69.92 -42.32
N ARG A 675 92.54 69.64 -43.38
CA ARG A 675 93.95 70.04 -43.44
C ARG A 675 94.06 71.51 -43.91
N PRO A 676 94.78 72.40 -43.21
CA PRO A 676 94.94 73.79 -43.61
C PRO A 676 95.72 73.93 -44.93
N SER A 677 95.35 74.93 -45.74
CA SER A 677 95.81 75.15 -47.13
C SER A 677 97.19 75.83 -47.26
N THR A 678 97.79 76.27 -46.17
CA THR A 678 99.15 76.82 -46.09
C THR A 678 100.20 75.74 -45.79
N GLU A 679 101.50 75.98 -46.08
CA GLU A 679 102.64 75.04 -45.94
C GLU A 679 102.94 74.50 -44.50
N GLN A 680 101.94 74.43 -43.61
CA GLN A 680 102.03 73.79 -42.30
C GLN A 680 102.01 72.27 -42.46
N ARG A 681 103.20 71.65 -42.44
CA ARG A 681 103.37 70.20 -42.67
C ARG A 681 103.38 69.35 -41.40
N SER A 682 103.31 69.93 -40.20
CA SER A 682 103.32 69.19 -38.93
C SER A 682 102.22 69.65 -37.97
N PHE A 683 101.65 68.69 -37.24
CA PHE A 683 100.64 68.90 -36.21
C PHE A 683 101.00 68.10 -34.95
N THR A 684 100.41 68.49 -33.83
CA THR A 684 100.49 67.78 -32.55
C THR A 684 99.09 67.46 -32.08
N ILE A 685 98.89 66.23 -31.63
CA ILE A 685 97.66 65.80 -30.97
C ILE A 685 97.84 65.90 -29.47
N LEU A 686 96.83 66.41 -28.78
CA LEU A 686 96.83 66.53 -27.33
C LEU A 686 95.66 65.77 -26.76
N LYS A 687 95.89 65.11 -25.63
CA LYS A 687 94.86 64.57 -24.75
C LYS A 687 94.94 65.33 -23.44
N ASN A 688 93.84 65.95 -23.03
CA ASN A 688 93.71 66.78 -21.83
C ASN A 688 94.85 67.83 -21.72
N GLY A 689 95.19 68.48 -22.84
CA GLY A 689 96.25 69.48 -22.91
C GLY A 689 97.69 68.95 -22.96
N VAL A 690 97.92 67.63 -22.93
CA VAL A 690 99.24 67.00 -22.99
C VAL A 690 99.45 66.31 -24.34
N GLU A 691 100.61 66.51 -24.98
CA GLU A 691 100.95 65.87 -26.26
C GLU A 691 100.94 64.34 -26.12
N CYS A 692 100.21 63.64 -26.98
CA CYS A 692 99.99 62.20 -26.90
C CYS A 692 100.25 61.49 -28.24
N THR A 693 100.09 60.16 -28.26
CA THR A 693 100.20 59.36 -29.51
C THR A 693 98.82 58.93 -30.02
N PHE A 694 98.74 58.50 -31.28
CA PHE A 694 97.51 57.97 -31.87
C PHE A 694 96.99 56.71 -31.18
N TYR A 695 97.88 55.97 -30.51
CA TYR A 695 97.54 54.73 -29.82
C TYR A 695 97.21 54.95 -28.34
N GLU A 696 97.20 56.21 -27.89
CA GLU A 696 96.86 56.54 -26.51
C GLU A 696 95.39 56.16 -26.22
N PRO A 697 95.11 55.37 -25.17
CA PRO A 697 93.74 55.06 -24.77
C PRO A 697 92.96 56.32 -24.42
N ILE A 698 91.71 56.41 -24.87
CA ILE A 698 90.79 57.49 -24.54
C ILE A 698 89.61 56.95 -23.74
N GLN A 699 89.14 57.76 -22.81
CA GLN A 699 88.05 57.43 -21.89
C GLN A 699 86.95 58.49 -21.98
N HIS A 700 85.77 58.15 -21.46
CA HIS A 700 84.67 59.09 -21.38
C HIS A 700 85.09 60.35 -20.62
N GLY A 701 84.90 61.52 -21.24
CA GLY A 701 85.22 62.83 -20.69
C GLY A 701 86.58 63.40 -21.13
N ASP A 702 87.41 62.65 -21.85
CA ASP A 702 88.69 63.17 -22.37
C ASP A 702 88.49 64.33 -23.37
N GLU A 703 89.32 65.35 -23.26
CA GLU A 703 89.43 66.47 -24.20
C GLU A 703 90.61 66.25 -25.14
N LEU A 704 90.32 66.17 -26.43
CA LEU A 704 91.25 65.79 -27.49
C LEU A 704 91.40 66.98 -28.42
N GLU A 705 92.62 67.37 -28.73
CA GLU A 705 92.90 68.51 -29.62
C GLU A 705 93.86 68.11 -30.73
N LEU A 706 93.70 68.71 -31.90
CA LEU A 706 94.67 68.62 -32.99
C LEU A 706 95.12 70.04 -33.35
N LYS A 707 96.36 70.38 -32.98
CA LYS A 707 96.96 71.71 -33.22
C LYS A 707 97.99 71.66 -34.33
N TRP A 708 97.86 72.53 -35.33
CA TRP A 708 98.84 72.70 -36.42
C TRP A 708 99.99 73.61 -35.97
N LYS A 709 101.25 73.23 -36.24
CA LYS A 709 102.44 74.01 -35.86
C LYS A 709 102.73 75.11 -36.89
N SER A 710 102.87 76.37 -36.44
CA SER A 710 103.26 77.52 -37.28
C SER A 710 104.78 77.72 -37.27
N THR A 711 105.43 77.73 -38.43
CA THR A 711 106.84 78.10 -38.59
C THR A 711 107.00 79.63 -38.47
N LYS A 712 107.73 80.11 -37.44
CA LYS A 712 108.17 81.51 -37.36
C LYS A 712 109.58 81.65 -37.92
N THR A 713 109.76 82.56 -38.86
CA THR A 713 111.03 83.02 -39.42
C THR A 713 111.78 83.90 -38.42
N THR A 714 112.96 83.46 -38.00
CA THR A 714 114.21 84.24 -37.95
C THR A 714 115.36 83.26 -37.95
#